data_AF-A0A2T4THV1-F1
#
_entry.id   AF-A0A2T4THV1-F1
#
_cell.length_a   1.000
_cell.length_b   1.000
_cell.length_c   1.000
_cell.angle_alpha   90.00
_cell.angle_beta   90.00
_cell.angle_gamma   90.00
#
_symmetry.space_group_name_H-M   'P 1'
#
loop_
_entity.id
_entity.type
_entity.pdbx_description
1 polymer ?
#
loop_
_entity_poly.entity_id
_entity_poly.type
_entity_poly.pdbx_seq_one_letter_code
_entity_poly.pdbx_strand_id
1 'polypeptide(L)'
;MKVALLQLSDIHIKSENDFIIKHQEDFYRSCKALINECTKLIVVITGDIAFSGNEEEYAVAYNWLKQCESSWKREASFLNSVEYIVVPGNHDCDFSKQTDVRKMIISTVSKQDEIGSEDIISICLSVQSNFWSFYSKLRNENLNPSISWTQEVKLKQDFSIIFNCYNSASLSQLNERPGELIIPQNKFIERQNIHPQDIVVSLFHHNTAWLSPNSPLNNKKTFEEHIFATSNIVMCGHEHSEKNKKISSLLDYQELIYLENSALQHEKISKYGLIILDTDDKNLTRHQFEYSDKCFRSSQESSMFTIRKQQSGVMFTNAWAEKLETINIPLKHIHKHTLQLSDIFVFPDLEPLSDISSECLQYIDSEDLLGNSIIERISVLEGENQAGKTSLLQMLCISWYKKGVYPIMVSGKAIKHHNISGQLKSSYKDQYQYREFSYDQYMQLDRSKRIILIDDLDESTINNDYKSKLLEWLLCNFEKVIVTTNLQLNLHSVLLHLNNTDNLKHFRILSLGYHKRNALIEKWIRLGQDVITLNEEMLLSEVKQAYDNISVLLGQQLIPSYPVFILSLLQGLNQVFDNFDISKTSYAFCYNSLIIASLLKSGTVKEKINGVLKFLSEFAYYRYKQHTEKKYFDENNFRAFYNDYKEDYNAPYSAEALLENLCNADIIRCADSGCYTFSYKYIFYFLVAQKISQLVNDNQADGIVQELCMNLHREREANILIFLVYHNGTEKQMEDLLFASMLPFEDYKPITLDRDDPLFKGINDIVDGIKSEVMLQNVDPRENRDIALKKSDDMKRKFERKNPQMRPSEEDFEKNTCLRDLNNTFKIIRILGQIVKNQMETLKKEQILKLIEESYNVCFRSISFFCTLIEESKEEIVQYILDKYKDKTNIKESEIRTRVQKLLHMLLYQQCLKSFTNLSSAVGTSNVPEIYDEIAKQIGTPVAKIISFTINTYYNKMRINDLEELLLEYEKNPVAMEIVKARVLNYVYNNYVEYSQLQKIGQLCHLKLINNAEVMKKH
;
A
#
# COMPACT_ATOMS: atom_id res chain seq x y z
N MET A 1 -24.16 3.82 0.16
CA MET A 1 -25.64 3.99 0.12
C MET A 1 -26.05 4.67 1.42
N LYS A 2 -27.00 5.61 1.40
CA LYS A 2 -27.47 6.27 2.63
C LYS A 2 -28.86 5.77 3.04
N VAL A 3 -29.06 5.52 4.33
CA VAL A 3 -30.33 5.09 4.93
C VAL A 3 -30.71 6.06 6.04
N ALA A 4 -31.93 6.57 6.02
CA ALA A 4 -32.46 7.43 7.06
C ALA A 4 -33.22 6.62 8.12
N LEU A 5 -32.94 6.82 9.40
CA LEU A 5 -33.72 6.31 10.53
C LEU A 5 -34.36 7.52 11.24
N LEU A 6 -35.68 7.64 11.13
CA LEU A 6 -36.46 8.71 11.76
C LEU A 6 -37.04 8.19 13.08
N GLN A 7 -36.53 8.66 14.22
CA GLN A 7 -36.97 8.21 15.54
C GLN A 7 -37.99 9.19 16.13
N LEU A 8 -39.21 8.69 16.36
CA LEU A 8 -40.33 9.40 16.99
C LEU A 8 -40.70 8.72 18.31
N SER A 9 -41.11 9.50 19.30
CA SER A 9 -41.55 9.01 20.62
C SER A 9 -42.61 9.95 21.18
N ASP A 10 -43.51 9.46 22.03
CA ASP A 10 -44.43 10.28 22.82
C ASP A 10 -45.23 11.26 21.93
N ILE A 11 -45.98 10.69 20.98
CA ILE A 11 -46.78 11.40 19.98
C ILE A 11 -48.14 11.82 20.59
N HIS A 12 -48.74 10.95 21.40
CA HIS A 12 -50.00 11.18 22.14
C HIS A 12 -51.15 11.71 21.27
N ILE A 13 -51.45 11.04 20.16
CA ILE A 13 -52.56 11.41 19.28
C ILE A 13 -53.90 11.15 19.99
N LYS A 14 -54.68 12.21 20.11
CA LYS A 14 -56.04 12.23 20.65
C LYS A 14 -57.07 12.57 19.58
N SER A 15 -56.74 13.47 18.64
CA SER A 15 -57.66 13.91 17.57
C SER A 15 -56.95 14.66 16.44
N GLU A 16 -57.67 15.00 15.37
CA GLU A 16 -57.14 15.85 14.29
C GLU A 16 -56.74 17.27 14.73
N ASN A 17 -57.08 17.68 15.96
CA ASN A 17 -56.74 18.98 16.51
C ASN A 17 -55.35 19.05 17.15
N ASP A 18 -54.65 17.93 17.25
CA ASP A 18 -53.32 17.87 17.87
C ASP A 18 -52.28 18.68 17.10
N PHE A 19 -51.27 19.14 17.83
CA PHE A 19 -50.26 20.07 17.31
C PHE A 19 -49.54 19.50 16.09
N ILE A 20 -49.06 18.25 16.16
CA ILE A 20 -48.28 17.64 15.08
C ILE A 20 -49.12 17.41 13.81
N ILE A 21 -50.44 17.21 13.95
CA ILE A 21 -51.38 17.06 12.83
C ILE A 21 -51.58 18.41 12.14
N LYS A 22 -51.76 19.48 12.91
CA LYS A 22 -51.89 20.86 12.38
C LYS A 22 -50.60 21.36 11.71
N HIS A 23 -49.45 20.93 12.19
CA HIS A 23 -48.13 21.31 11.70
C HIS A 23 -47.44 20.23 10.86
N GLN A 24 -48.22 19.32 10.25
CA GLN A 24 -47.67 18.20 9.51
C GLN A 24 -46.80 18.61 8.32
N GLU A 25 -47.14 19.71 7.62
CA GLU A 25 -46.32 20.21 6.52
C GLU A 25 -44.94 20.68 6.98
N ASP A 26 -44.89 21.37 8.12
CA ASP A 26 -43.65 21.86 8.71
C ASP A 26 -42.75 20.67 9.09
N PHE A 27 -43.35 19.60 9.64
CA PHE A 27 -42.66 18.39 10.07
C PHE A 27 -42.04 17.59 8.91
N TYR A 28 -42.81 17.23 7.87
CA TYR A 28 -42.23 16.40 6.81
C TYR A 28 -41.27 17.20 5.91
N ARG A 29 -41.37 18.54 5.88
CA ARG A 29 -40.45 19.41 5.11
C ARG A 29 -39.10 19.58 5.80
N SER A 30 -39.02 19.57 7.13
CA SER A 30 -37.78 19.89 7.84
C SER A 30 -36.67 18.85 7.69
N CYS A 31 -37.01 17.56 7.58
CA CYS A 31 -36.03 16.49 7.33
C CYS A 31 -35.81 16.18 5.84
N LYS A 32 -36.54 16.85 4.93
CA LYS A 32 -36.66 16.46 3.53
C LYS A 32 -35.33 16.46 2.77
N ALA A 33 -34.51 17.50 2.96
CA ALA A 33 -33.23 17.61 2.27
C ALA A 33 -32.31 16.40 2.56
N LEU A 34 -32.32 15.91 3.79
CA LEU A 34 -31.52 14.75 4.21
C LEU A 34 -32.11 13.43 3.70
N ILE A 35 -33.45 13.31 3.71
CA ILE A 35 -34.14 12.12 3.18
C ILE A 35 -33.95 11.99 1.66
N ASN A 36 -33.88 13.10 0.92
CA ASN A 36 -33.67 13.09 -0.53
C ASN A 36 -32.35 12.44 -0.96
N GLU A 37 -31.34 12.41 -0.08
CA GLU A 37 -30.06 11.73 -0.31
C GLU A 37 -30.07 10.23 0.05
N CYS A 38 -31.18 9.73 0.62
CA CYS A 38 -31.29 8.37 1.13
C CYS A 38 -32.06 7.47 0.18
N THR A 39 -31.65 6.20 0.10
CA THR A 39 -32.35 5.21 -0.71
C THR A 39 -33.45 4.47 0.04
N LYS A 40 -33.43 4.51 1.38
CA LYS A 40 -34.44 3.95 2.27
C LYS A 40 -34.66 4.87 3.47
N LEU A 41 -35.91 4.94 3.94
CA LEU A 41 -36.30 5.60 5.18
C LEU A 41 -36.94 4.56 6.10
N ILE A 42 -36.49 4.49 7.35
CA ILE A 42 -37.05 3.64 8.39
C ILE A 42 -37.61 4.55 9.47
N VAL A 43 -38.93 4.57 9.61
CA VAL A 43 -39.63 5.30 10.67
C VAL A 43 -39.70 4.41 11.90
N VAL A 44 -38.95 4.78 12.93
CA VAL A 44 -38.85 4.10 14.21
C VAL A 44 -39.71 4.83 15.22
N ILE A 45 -40.71 4.17 15.80
CA ILE A 45 -41.58 4.77 16.83
C ILE A 45 -41.38 4.03 18.16
N THR A 46 -40.87 4.73 19.17
CA THR A 46 -40.54 4.19 20.50
C THR A 46 -41.65 4.41 21.53
N GLY A 47 -42.89 4.09 21.15
CA GLY A 47 -44.07 4.11 22.02
C GLY A 47 -44.85 5.42 22.08
N ASP A 48 -46.00 5.34 22.76
CA ASP A 48 -46.97 6.41 23.02
C ASP A 48 -47.47 7.10 21.75
N ILE A 49 -48.00 6.29 20.83
CA ILE A 49 -48.60 6.78 19.58
C ILE A 49 -49.96 7.41 19.87
N ALA A 50 -50.80 6.65 20.56
CA ALA A 50 -52.15 7.07 20.94
C ALA A 50 -52.14 7.76 22.32
N PHE A 51 -53.17 8.54 22.62
CA PHE A 51 -53.34 9.17 23.94
C PHE A 51 -53.91 8.19 24.98
N SER A 52 -54.77 7.25 24.56
CA SER A 52 -55.45 6.31 25.46
C SER A 52 -55.63 4.90 24.88
N GLY A 53 -55.00 4.60 23.74
CA GLY A 53 -55.04 3.29 23.09
C GLY A 53 -56.33 3.02 22.32
N ASN A 54 -57.14 4.06 22.08
CA ASN A 54 -58.44 3.91 21.38
C ASN A 54 -58.26 3.74 19.87
N GLU A 55 -59.18 3.03 19.22
CA GLU A 55 -59.10 2.74 17.78
C GLU A 55 -59.17 4.02 16.92
N GLU A 56 -59.98 5.01 17.33
CA GLU A 56 -60.11 6.29 16.63
C GLU A 56 -58.78 7.07 16.62
N GLU A 57 -58.02 7.02 17.72
CA GLU A 57 -56.71 7.67 17.84
C GLU A 57 -55.71 7.08 16.84
N TYR A 58 -55.68 5.75 16.71
CA TYR A 58 -54.84 5.06 15.73
C TYR A 58 -55.28 5.32 14.28
N ALA A 59 -56.57 5.55 14.02
CA ALA A 59 -57.04 5.91 12.69
C ALA A 59 -56.46 7.28 12.26
N VAL A 60 -56.44 8.26 13.17
CA VAL A 60 -55.80 9.57 12.94
C VAL A 60 -54.29 9.40 12.75
N ALA A 61 -53.62 8.63 13.61
CA ALA A 61 -52.20 8.34 13.52
C ALA A 61 -51.80 7.72 12.18
N TYR A 62 -52.59 6.74 11.71
CA TYR A 62 -52.36 6.06 10.44
C TYR A 62 -52.43 7.04 9.26
N ASN A 63 -53.48 7.86 9.23
CA ASN A 63 -53.68 8.83 8.17
C ASN A 63 -52.53 9.85 8.10
N TRP A 64 -52.11 10.36 9.27
CA TRP A 64 -50.98 11.29 9.36
C TRP A 64 -49.67 10.67 8.88
N LEU A 65 -49.31 9.47 9.35
CA LEU A 65 -48.08 8.79 8.92
C LEU A 65 -48.06 8.53 7.40
N LYS A 66 -49.20 8.14 6.81
CA LYS A 66 -49.31 7.91 5.36
C LYS A 66 -49.27 9.20 4.54
N GLN A 67 -49.76 10.31 5.06
CA GLN A 67 -49.59 11.63 4.43
C GLN A 67 -48.12 12.05 4.43
N CYS A 68 -47.41 11.89 5.56
CA CYS A 68 -45.97 12.14 5.63
C CYS A 68 -45.19 11.24 4.65
N GLU A 69 -45.48 9.93 4.62
CA GLU A 69 -44.89 8.97 3.68
C GLU A 69 -45.03 9.41 2.22
N SER A 70 -46.25 9.82 1.84
CA SER A 70 -46.56 10.27 0.48
C SER A 70 -45.80 11.56 0.12
N SER A 71 -45.62 12.46 1.08
CA SER A 71 -44.88 13.70 0.89
C SER A 71 -43.37 13.48 0.73
N TRP A 72 -42.76 12.57 1.50
CA TRP A 72 -41.35 12.22 1.34
C TRP A 72 -41.09 11.53 -0.01
N LYS A 73 -41.95 10.58 -0.41
CA LYS A 73 -41.82 9.86 -1.68
C LYS A 73 -41.97 10.74 -2.93
N ARG A 74 -42.73 11.84 -2.86
CA ARG A 74 -43.06 12.67 -4.03
C ARG A 74 -41.85 13.35 -4.67
N GLU A 75 -40.84 13.73 -3.90
CA GLU A 75 -39.68 14.50 -4.38
C GLU A 75 -38.34 13.78 -4.21
N ALA A 76 -38.26 12.76 -3.34
CA ALA A 76 -37.04 11.99 -3.15
C ALA A 76 -36.88 10.94 -4.26
N SER A 77 -36.19 11.32 -5.36
CA SER A 77 -35.99 10.46 -6.54
C SER A 77 -35.25 9.15 -6.28
N PHE A 78 -34.50 9.05 -5.18
CA PHE A 78 -33.74 7.85 -4.81
C PHE A 78 -34.43 6.99 -3.73
N LEU A 79 -35.51 7.49 -3.10
CA LEU A 79 -36.14 6.82 -1.97
C LEU A 79 -37.02 5.65 -2.44
N ASN A 80 -36.49 4.44 -2.30
CA ASN A 80 -37.11 3.22 -2.83
C ASN A 80 -38.15 2.61 -1.89
N SER A 81 -37.94 2.68 -0.56
CA SER A 81 -38.89 2.16 0.42
C SER A 81 -38.95 3.00 1.70
N VAL A 82 -40.12 2.98 2.33
CA VAL A 82 -40.37 3.54 3.67
C VAL A 82 -40.86 2.40 4.54
N GLU A 83 -40.08 2.03 5.56
CA GLU A 83 -40.39 0.95 6.50
C GLU A 83 -40.83 1.52 7.84
N TYR A 84 -41.70 0.82 8.55
CA TYR A 84 -42.15 1.19 9.89
C TYR A 84 -41.74 0.13 10.91
N ILE A 85 -41.01 0.55 11.95
CA ILE A 85 -40.66 -0.29 13.10
C ILE A 85 -41.20 0.39 14.36
N VAL A 86 -42.12 -0.26 15.06
CA VAL A 86 -42.89 0.38 16.12
C VAL A 86 -42.93 -0.52 17.35
N VAL A 87 -42.69 0.05 18.53
CA VAL A 87 -42.99 -0.59 19.83
C VAL A 87 -44.09 0.20 20.55
N PRO A 88 -44.96 -0.45 21.34
CA PRO A 88 -46.01 0.25 22.08
C PRO A 88 -45.48 0.89 23.36
N GLY A 89 -46.10 1.99 23.77
CA GLY A 89 -45.95 2.61 25.09
C GLY A 89 -47.10 2.31 26.04
N ASN A 90 -47.08 2.93 27.22
CA ASN A 90 -48.13 2.75 28.22
C ASN A 90 -49.44 3.42 27.81
N HIS A 91 -49.41 4.52 27.06
CA HIS A 91 -50.61 5.16 26.49
C HIS A 91 -51.21 4.39 25.31
N ASP A 92 -50.47 3.45 24.73
CA ASP A 92 -50.97 2.51 23.72
C ASP A 92 -51.78 1.34 24.33
N CYS A 93 -51.98 1.34 25.66
CA CYS A 93 -52.81 0.39 26.38
C CYS A 93 -54.22 0.97 26.63
N ASP A 94 -55.24 0.34 26.06
CA ASP A 94 -56.64 0.66 26.33
C ASP A 94 -57.06 0.09 27.71
N PHE A 95 -56.83 0.89 28.75
CA PHE A 95 -57.17 0.52 30.13
C PHE A 95 -58.68 0.45 30.38
N SER A 96 -59.54 0.92 29.46
CA SER A 96 -60.99 0.71 29.58
C SER A 96 -61.37 -0.77 29.43
N LYS A 97 -60.53 -1.55 28.74
CA LYS A 97 -60.64 -3.01 28.58
C LYS A 97 -59.94 -3.80 29.68
N GLN A 98 -59.43 -3.15 30.73
CA GLN A 98 -58.70 -3.83 31.79
C GLN A 98 -59.63 -4.67 32.70
N THR A 99 -59.27 -5.93 32.92
CA THR A 99 -59.99 -6.85 33.80
C THR A 99 -59.31 -7.00 35.17
N ASP A 100 -60.06 -7.37 36.20
CA ASP A 100 -59.50 -7.66 37.53
C ASP A 100 -58.57 -8.89 37.50
N VAL A 101 -58.85 -9.85 36.60
CA VAL A 101 -57.98 -11.00 36.34
C VAL A 101 -56.60 -10.55 35.86
N ARG A 102 -56.52 -9.61 34.90
CA ARG A 102 -55.26 -9.03 34.44
C ARG A 102 -54.48 -8.36 35.57
N LYS A 103 -55.17 -7.57 36.42
CA LYS A 103 -54.54 -6.90 37.58
C LYS A 103 -53.92 -7.90 38.56
N MET A 104 -54.65 -8.98 38.88
CA MET A 104 -54.18 -10.02 39.78
C MET A 104 -52.94 -10.72 39.20
N ILE A 105 -52.98 -11.09 37.92
CA ILE A 105 -51.87 -11.71 37.21
C ILE A 105 -50.62 -10.82 37.24
N ILE A 106 -50.75 -9.53 36.87
CA ILE A 106 -49.62 -8.57 36.87
C ILE A 106 -48.98 -8.48 38.25
N SER A 107 -49.79 -8.40 39.32
CA SER A 107 -49.29 -8.32 40.69
C SER A 107 -48.43 -9.52 41.13
N THR A 108 -48.62 -10.67 40.47
CA THR A 108 -47.84 -11.89 40.65
C THR A 108 -46.62 -11.92 39.74
N VAL A 109 -46.79 -11.68 38.43
CA VAL A 109 -45.69 -11.81 37.46
C VAL A 109 -44.64 -10.71 37.59
N SER A 110 -45.01 -9.48 37.97
CA SER A 110 -44.05 -8.38 38.19
C SER A 110 -43.04 -8.65 39.32
N LYS A 111 -43.25 -9.71 40.12
CA LYS A 111 -42.33 -10.16 41.18
C LYS A 111 -41.45 -11.35 40.76
N GLN A 112 -41.56 -11.80 39.52
CA GLN A 112 -40.81 -12.91 38.94
C GLN A 112 -39.88 -12.37 37.84
N ASP A 113 -38.88 -13.16 37.42
CA ASP A 113 -38.00 -12.79 36.30
C ASP A 113 -38.45 -13.40 34.96
N GLU A 114 -39.35 -14.37 34.99
CA GLU A 114 -39.83 -15.10 33.81
C GLU A 114 -41.34 -15.27 33.84
N ILE A 115 -41.95 -15.41 32.65
CA ILE A 115 -43.37 -15.75 32.50
C ILE A 115 -43.48 -17.06 31.71
N GLY A 116 -43.88 -18.14 32.38
CA GLY A 116 -43.83 -19.50 31.85
C GLY A 116 -45.03 -19.95 31.00
N SER A 117 -46.07 -19.12 30.82
CA SER A 117 -47.30 -19.49 30.08
C SER A 117 -47.70 -18.41 29.07
N GLU A 118 -47.95 -18.83 27.82
CA GLU A 118 -48.43 -17.95 26.75
C GLU A 118 -49.85 -17.41 27.01
N ASP A 119 -50.70 -18.15 27.73
CA ASP A 119 -52.04 -17.68 28.11
C ASP A 119 -51.96 -16.46 29.04
N ILE A 120 -50.99 -16.46 29.95
CA ILE A 120 -50.71 -15.33 30.85
C ILE A 120 -50.29 -14.10 30.03
N ILE A 121 -49.41 -14.29 29.03
CA ILE A 121 -48.94 -13.23 28.15
C ILE A 121 -50.10 -12.65 27.35
N SER A 122 -50.95 -13.51 26.78
CA SER A 122 -52.15 -13.09 26.03
C SER A 122 -53.07 -12.21 26.87
N ILE A 123 -53.31 -12.58 28.13
CA ILE A 123 -54.14 -11.77 29.05
C ILE A 123 -53.48 -10.42 29.34
N CYS A 124 -52.16 -10.38 29.59
CA CYS A 124 -51.43 -9.14 29.83
C CYS A 124 -51.48 -8.18 28.65
N LEU A 125 -51.36 -8.70 27.42
CA LEU A 125 -51.34 -7.93 26.17
C LEU A 125 -52.72 -7.57 25.61
N SER A 126 -53.81 -8.11 26.17
CA SER A 126 -55.18 -7.89 25.67
C SER A 126 -55.59 -6.41 25.52
N VAL A 127 -55.07 -5.54 26.39
CA VAL A 127 -55.30 -4.09 26.36
C VAL A 127 -54.62 -3.38 25.17
N GLN A 128 -53.70 -4.04 24.46
CA GLN A 128 -52.99 -3.49 23.30
C GLN A 128 -53.55 -4.01 21.96
N SER A 129 -54.74 -4.63 21.95
CA SER A 129 -55.36 -5.16 20.72
C SER A 129 -55.45 -4.13 19.58
N ASN A 130 -55.80 -2.88 19.91
CA ASN A 130 -55.89 -1.78 18.95
C ASN A 130 -54.51 -1.42 18.36
N PHE A 131 -53.46 -1.38 19.20
CA PHE A 131 -52.08 -1.16 18.75
C PHE A 131 -51.62 -2.23 17.75
N TRP A 132 -51.84 -3.51 18.05
CA TRP A 132 -51.41 -4.60 17.17
C TRP A 132 -52.17 -4.62 15.84
N SER A 133 -53.47 -4.26 15.85
CA SER A 133 -54.26 -4.06 14.64
C SER A 133 -53.70 -2.91 13.79
N PHE A 134 -53.40 -1.78 14.42
CA PHE A 134 -52.77 -0.63 13.77
C PHE A 134 -51.40 -0.98 13.17
N TYR A 135 -50.53 -1.66 13.93
CA TYR A 135 -49.18 -1.98 13.48
C TYR A 135 -49.19 -2.99 12.32
N SER A 136 -50.06 -4.00 12.40
CA SER A 136 -50.31 -4.96 11.31
C SER A 136 -50.74 -4.23 10.03
N LYS A 137 -51.68 -3.28 10.16
CA LYS A 137 -52.15 -2.46 9.03
C LYS A 137 -51.06 -1.53 8.47
N LEU A 138 -50.20 -0.98 9.33
CA LEU A 138 -49.13 -0.06 8.94
C LEU A 138 -48.06 -0.75 8.09
N ARG A 139 -47.73 -2.00 8.44
CA ARG A 139 -46.73 -2.83 7.74
C ARG A 139 -47.30 -3.72 6.63
N ASN A 140 -48.62 -3.87 6.56
CA ASN A 140 -49.27 -4.84 5.67
C ASN A 140 -48.80 -6.29 5.95
N GLU A 141 -48.69 -6.62 7.24
CA GLU A 141 -48.26 -7.92 7.76
C GLU A 141 -49.21 -8.37 8.88
N ASN A 142 -49.45 -9.67 9.03
CA ASN A 142 -50.25 -10.19 10.15
C ASN A 142 -49.36 -10.39 11.38
N LEU A 143 -49.34 -9.40 12.28
CA LEU A 143 -48.50 -9.42 13.48
C LEU A 143 -49.31 -9.86 14.70
N ASN A 144 -48.74 -10.78 15.48
CA ASN A 144 -49.36 -11.28 16.71
C ASN A 144 -48.84 -10.53 17.94
N PRO A 145 -49.71 -10.24 18.94
CA PRO A 145 -49.28 -9.65 20.20
C PRO A 145 -48.13 -10.41 20.85
N SER A 146 -47.01 -9.72 21.06
CA SER A 146 -45.78 -10.32 21.59
C SER A 146 -45.09 -9.38 22.60
N ILE A 147 -44.38 -9.98 23.55
CA ILE A 147 -43.51 -9.23 24.49
C ILE A 147 -42.21 -8.81 23.80
N SER A 148 -41.70 -9.63 22.89
CA SER A 148 -40.51 -9.35 22.11
C SER A 148 -40.61 -9.98 20.73
N TRP A 149 -40.04 -9.32 19.71
CA TRP A 149 -39.98 -9.81 18.34
C TRP A 149 -38.84 -9.14 17.58
N THR A 150 -38.42 -9.74 16.47
CA THR A 150 -37.36 -9.21 15.61
C THR A 150 -37.94 -8.75 14.28
N GLN A 151 -37.43 -7.66 13.75
CA GLN A 151 -37.74 -7.17 12.40
C GLN A 151 -36.46 -6.94 11.61
N GLU A 152 -36.34 -7.55 10.44
CA GLU A 152 -35.17 -7.39 9.58
C GLU A 152 -35.47 -6.43 8.42
N VAL A 153 -34.63 -5.41 8.25
CA VAL A 153 -34.66 -4.52 7.08
C VAL A 153 -33.41 -4.76 6.24
N LYS A 154 -33.58 -5.44 5.11
CA LYS A 154 -32.49 -5.76 4.19
C LYS A 154 -32.03 -4.53 3.39
N LEU A 155 -30.73 -4.24 3.44
CA LEU A 155 -30.11 -3.12 2.72
C LEU A 155 -29.34 -3.57 1.48
N LYS A 156 -28.52 -4.63 1.61
CA LYS A 156 -27.74 -5.28 0.54
C LYS A 156 -27.84 -6.81 0.67
N GLN A 157 -27.17 -7.58 -0.19
CA GLN A 157 -27.24 -9.05 -0.16
C GLN A 157 -26.80 -9.63 1.19
N ASP A 158 -25.72 -9.09 1.76
CA ASP A 158 -25.09 -9.54 3.02
C ASP A 158 -25.08 -8.44 4.10
N PHE A 159 -26.04 -7.52 4.05
CA PHE A 159 -26.14 -6.44 5.03
C PHE A 159 -27.59 -6.03 5.31
N SER A 160 -28.00 -6.21 6.56
CA SER A 160 -29.31 -5.87 7.08
C SER A 160 -29.21 -5.03 8.36
N ILE A 161 -30.27 -4.28 8.66
CA ILE A 161 -30.52 -3.72 10.00
C ILE A 161 -31.53 -4.61 10.69
N ILE A 162 -31.17 -5.12 11.86
CA ILE A 162 -32.00 -6.02 12.66
C ILE A 162 -32.53 -5.25 13.86
N PHE A 163 -33.85 -5.15 13.97
CA PHE A 163 -34.53 -4.47 15.06
C PHE A 163 -35.03 -5.47 16.09
N ASN A 164 -34.45 -5.41 17.29
CA ASN A 164 -34.90 -6.18 18.45
C ASN A 164 -35.92 -5.34 19.22
N CYS A 165 -37.20 -5.69 19.07
CA CYS A 165 -38.30 -4.92 19.63
C CYS A 165 -38.74 -5.54 20.95
N TYR A 166 -38.78 -4.73 22.03
CA TYR A 166 -39.24 -5.14 23.35
C TYR A 166 -40.42 -4.27 23.79
N ASN A 167 -41.53 -4.93 24.11
CA ASN A 167 -42.74 -4.32 24.64
C ASN A 167 -42.63 -4.11 26.15
N SER A 168 -41.98 -3.00 26.52
CA SER A 168 -41.85 -2.57 27.91
C SER A 168 -43.18 -2.18 28.56
N ALA A 169 -44.26 -2.02 27.78
CA ALA A 169 -45.60 -1.68 28.26
C ALA A 169 -46.51 -2.90 28.47
N SER A 170 -46.00 -4.12 28.25
CA SER A 170 -46.77 -5.37 28.33
C SER A 170 -47.46 -5.58 29.69
N LEU A 171 -46.87 -5.06 30.76
CA LEU A 171 -47.38 -5.13 32.14
C LEU A 171 -47.82 -3.77 32.69
N SER A 172 -47.92 -2.73 31.84
CA SER A 172 -48.31 -1.39 32.28
C SER A 172 -49.71 -1.39 32.88
N GLN A 173 -49.88 -0.46 33.82
CA GLN A 173 -51.12 -0.16 34.53
C GLN A 173 -51.34 1.34 34.50
N LEU A 174 -52.59 1.78 34.66
CA LEU A 174 -52.95 3.20 34.63
C LEU A 174 -52.12 4.07 35.59
N ASN A 175 -51.71 3.52 36.73
CA ASN A 175 -50.81 4.17 37.69
C ASN A 175 -49.55 3.33 37.87
N GLU A 176 -48.67 3.33 36.88
CA GLU A 176 -47.36 2.69 36.98
C GLU A 176 -46.37 3.54 37.77
N ARG A 177 -45.34 2.88 38.32
CA ARG A 177 -44.28 3.51 39.10
C ARG A 177 -42.91 3.07 38.58
N PRO A 178 -41.90 3.95 38.59
CA PRO A 178 -40.54 3.56 38.26
C PRO A 178 -40.06 2.42 39.17
N GLY A 179 -39.43 1.40 38.57
CA GLY A 179 -38.86 0.25 39.28
C GLY A 179 -39.86 -0.87 39.58
N GLU A 180 -41.02 -0.90 38.92
CA GLU A 180 -42.03 -1.96 39.10
C GLU A 180 -42.28 -2.82 37.84
N LEU A 181 -41.82 -2.39 36.66
CA LEU A 181 -42.01 -3.12 35.41
C LEU A 181 -40.96 -4.23 35.25
N ILE A 182 -41.24 -5.23 34.41
CA ILE A 182 -40.25 -6.24 34.04
C ILE A 182 -40.34 -6.53 32.54
N ILE A 183 -39.22 -6.93 31.95
CA ILE A 183 -39.17 -7.63 30.66
C ILE A 183 -38.74 -9.07 30.97
N PRO A 184 -39.62 -10.07 30.82
CA PRO A 184 -39.31 -11.45 31.18
C PRO A 184 -38.03 -11.96 30.50
N GLN A 185 -37.11 -12.55 31.26
CA GLN A 185 -35.82 -13.03 30.75
C GLN A 185 -35.97 -14.09 29.67
N ASN A 186 -36.96 -14.97 29.81
CA ASN A 186 -37.30 -15.97 28.80
C ASN A 186 -37.86 -15.38 27.47
N LYS A 187 -37.96 -14.05 27.39
CA LYS A 187 -38.33 -13.29 26.17
C LYS A 187 -37.18 -12.41 25.67
N PHE A 188 -35.97 -12.55 26.21
CA PHE A 188 -34.79 -11.88 25.67
C PHE A 188 -34.47 -12.41 24.27
N ILE A 189 -34.20 -11.51 23.33
CA ILE A 189 -33.87 -11.88 21.96
C ILE A 189 -32.36 -12.15 21.88
N GLU A 190 -31.98 -13.42 21.73
CA GLU A 190 -30.59 -13.83 21.59
C GLU A 190 -30.02 -13.55 20.19
N ARG A 191 -28.69 -13.37 20.12
CA ARG A 191 -27.96 -13.09 18.88
C ARG A 191 -27.66 -14.37 18.10
N GLN A 192 -28.67 -14.93 17.42
CA GLN A 192 -28.49 -16.13 16.59
C GLN A 192 -28.61 -15.79 15.09
N ASN A 193 -27.72 -16.35 14.26
CA ASN A 193 -27.75 -16.24 12.79
C ASN A 193 -27.62 -14.80 12.20
N ILE A 194 -26.95 -13.89 12.90
CA ILE A 194 -26.71 -12.52 12.41
C ILE A 194 -25.42 -12.46 11.61
N HIS A 195 -25.45 -11.88 10.41
CA HIS A 195 -24.24 -11.71 9.60
C HIS A 195 -23.30 -10.69 10.27
N PRO A 196 -21.96 -10.88 10.25
CA PRO A 196 -21.03 -9.96 10.92
C PRO A 196 -21.08 -8.51 10.45
N GLN A 197 -21.72 -8.24 9.31
CA GLN A 197 -21.89 -6.88 8.80
C GLN A 197 -23.15 -6.18 9.32
N ASP A 198 -24.14 -6.92 9.83
CA ASP A 198 -25.44 -6.39 10.24
C ASP A 198 -25.34 -5.46 11.44
N ILE A 199 -26.28 -4.52 11.52
CA ILE A 199 -26.42 -3.59 12.66
C ILE A 199 -27.65 -4.01 13.45
N VAL A 200 -27.47 -4.23 14.75
CA VAL A 200 -28.57 -4.56 15.66
C VAL A 200 -29.03 -3.31 16.41
N VAL A 201 -30.32 -2.97 16.28
CA VAL A 201 -30.98 -1.85 16.95
C VAL A 201 -32.02 -2.39 17.92
N SER A 202 -31.86 -2.15 19.22
CA SER A 202 -32.87 -2.53 20.21
C SER A 202 -33.82 -1.37 20.52
N LEU A 203 -35.11 -1.66 20.57
CA LEU A 203 -36.19 -0.67 20.76
C LEU A 203 -37.05 -1.04 21.96
N PHE A 204 -37.37 -0.05 22.79
CA PHE A 204 -38.36 -0.15 23.88
C PHE A 204 -38.85 1.25 24.25
N HIS A 205 -39.97 1.35 24.96
CA HIS A 205 -40.56 2.65 25.34
C HIS A 205 -40.06 3.13 26.70
N HIS A 206 -40.18 2.32 27.75
CA HIS A 206 -39.73 2.66 29.09
C HIS A 206 -38.24 2.40 29.24
N ASN A 207 -37.46 3.41 29.66
CA ASN A 207 -36.05 3.20 29.94
C ASN A 207 -35.84 2.21 31.10
N THR A 208 -34.61 1.74 31.25
CA THR A 208 -34.29 0.68 32.22
C THR A 208 -34.51 1.10 33.68
N ALA A 209 -34.66 2.40 33.99
CA ALA A 209 -34.99 2.87 35.34
C ALA A 209 -36.41 2.47 35.78
N TRP A 210 -37.30 2.18 34.82
CA TRP A 210 -38.66 1.70 35.09
C TRP A 210 -38.71 0.20 35.42
N LEU A 211 -37.65 -0.54 35.07
CA LEU A 211 -37.56 -1.97 35.34
C LEU A 211 -37.21 -2.25 36.80
N SER A 212 -37.77 -3.33 37.32
CA SER A 212 -37.67 -3.71 38.72
C SER A 212 -36.27 -4.21 39.08
N PRO A 213 -35.58 -3.57 40.04
CA PRO A 213 -34.39 -4.13 40.64
C PRO A 213 -34.71 -5.18 41.72
N ASN A 214 -35.99 -5.31 42.08
CA ASN A 214 -36.46 -6.11 43.23
C ASN A 214 -36.96 -7.51 42.83
N SER A 215 -36.83 -7.91 41.56
CA SER A 215 -37.06 -9.29 41.14
C SER A 215 -35.90 -10.20 41.63
N PRO A 216 -36.10 -11.52 41.72
CA PRO A 216 -35.08 -12.46 42.20
C PRO A 216 -33.69 -12.33 41.56
N LEU A 217 -33.62 -12.03 40.26
CA LEU A 217 -32.37 -11.87 39.49
C LEU A 217 -32.08 -10.42 39.10
N ASN A 218 -32.81 -9.43 39.63
CA ASN A 218 -32.68 -8.02 39.27
C ASN A 218 -32.90 -7.80 37.75
N ASN A 219 -34.17 -7.78 37.36
CA ASN A 219 -34.62 -7.71 35.96
C ASN A 219 -34.04 -6.49 35.24
N LYS A 220 -33.96 -5.35 35.93
CA LYS A 220 -33.29 -4.15 35.41
C LYS A 220 -31.86 -4.45 34.97
N LYS A 221 -31.05 -4.97 35.88
CA LYS A 221 -29.62 -5.20 35.62
C LYS A 221 -29.42 -6.25 34.53
N THR A 222 -30.18 -7.33 34.58
CA THR A 222 -30.08 -8.43 33.60
C THR A 222 -30.51 -7.99 32.20
N PHE A 223 -31.53 -7.12 32.09
CA PHE A 223 -31.92 -6.54 30.81
C PHE A 223 -30.88 -5.53 30.28
N GLU A 224 -30.29 -4.69 31.15
CA GLU A 224 -29.18 -3.80 30.77
C GLU A 224 -27.98 -4.58 30.21
N GLU A 225 -27.57 -5.66 30.89
CA GLU A 225 -26.49 -6.55 30.46
C GLU A 225 -26.81 -7.23 29.12
N HIS A 226 -28.04 -7.71 28.96
CA HIS A 226 -28.53 -8.34 27.73
C HIS A 226 -28.49 -7.38 26.53
N ILE A 227 -29.07 -6.19 26.67
CA ILE A 227 -29.13 -5.18 25.61
C ILE A 227 -27.73 -4.73 25.22
N PHE A 228 -26.84 -4.54 26.20
CA PHE A 228 -25.44 -4.19 25.97
C PHE A 228 -24.70 -5.27 25.17
N ALA A 229 -24.91 -6.55 25.50
CA ALA A 229 -24.27 -7.68 24.81
C ALA A 229 -24.80 -7.92 23.39
N THR A 230 -26.05 -7.55 23.11
CA THR A 230 -26.73 -7.95 21.86
C THR A 230 -26.92 -6.82 20.85
N SER A 231 -26.79 -5.56 21.26
CA SER A 231 -27.18 -4.40 20.44
C SER A 231 -25.99 -3.52 20.06
N ASN A 232 -26.07 -2.86 18.91
CA ASN A 232 -25.16 -1.78 18.51
C ASN A 232 -25.75 -0.41 18.87
N ILE A 233 -27.06 -0.27 18.68
CA ILE A 233 -27.82 0.95 18.94
C ILE A 233 -29.01 0.60 19.82
N VAL A 234 -29.33 1.46 20.78
CA VAL A 234 -30.56 1.40 21.58
C VAL A 234 -31.32 2.68 21.37
N MET A 235 -32.61 2.56 21.07
CA MET A 235 -33.52 3.69 20.96
C MET A 235 -34.67 3.53 21.97
N CYS A 236 -34.84 4.53 22.84
CA CYS A 236 -35.82 4.54 23.93
C CYS A 236 -36.59 5.87 24.01
N GLY A 237 -37.76 5.86 24.64
CA GLY A 237 -38.67 7.00 24.84
C GLY A 237 -38.98 7.35 26.32
N HIS A 238 -40.18 7.90 26.55
CA HIS A 238 -40.88 8.09 27.84
C HIS A 238 -40.39 9.20 28.78
N GLU A 239 -39.08 9.39 29.02
CA GLU A 239 -38.62 10.34 30.06
C GLU A 239 -38.67 11.84 29.65
N HIS A 240 -39.28 12.17 28.50
CA HIS A 240 -39.46 13.51 27.90
C HIS A 240 -38.20 14.40 27.84
N SER A 241 -37.05 13.86 28.24
CA SER A 241 -35.76 14.52 28.40
C SER A 241 -34.74 13.80 27.54
N GLU A 242 -33.88 14.56 26.89
CA GLU A 242 -32.90 14.00 25.96
C GLU A 242 -31.69 13.45 26.71
N LYS A 243 -31.31 12.20 26.42
CA LYS A 243 -30.04 11.62 26.87
C LYS A 243 -29.37 10.87 25.72
N ASN A 244 -28.24 11.39 25.27
CA ASN A 244 -27.33 10.66 24.37
C ASN A 244 -26.14 10.19 25.18
N LYS A 245 -25.91 8.88 25.19
CA LYS A 245 -24.75 8.30 25.86
C LYS A 245 -24.09 7.29 24.95
N LYS A 246 -22.79 7.45 24.77
CA LYS A 246 -21.93 6.38 24.28
C LYS A 246 -21.48 5.58 25.49
N ILE A 247 -22.03 4.38 25.64
CA ILE A 247 -21.65 3.48 26.73
C ILE A 247 -20.57 2.57 26.17
N SER A 248 -19.33 2.82 26.59
CA SER A 248 -18.19 1.97 26.26
C SER A 248 -17.88 1.07 27.44
N SER A 249 -17.83 -0.25 27.20
CA SER A 249 -17.23 -1.15 28.18
C SER A 249 -15.73 -0.85 28.27
N LEU A 250 -15.25 -0.63 29.50
CA LEU A 250 -13.81 -0.53 29.80
C LEU A 250 -13.10 -1.89 29.67
N LEU A 251 -13.87 -2.97 29.50
CA LEU A 251 -13.44 -4.36 29.57
C LEU A 251 -13.73 -5.18 28.31
N ASP A 252 -14.33 -4.63 27.25
CA ASP A 252 -14.58 -5.43 26.02
C ASP A 252 -14.60 -4.60 24.72
N TYR A 253 -14.23 -3.30 24.79
CA TYR A 253 -14.40 -2.31 23.71
C TYR A 253 -15.79 -2.29 23.03
N GLN A 254 -16.81 -2.88 23.66
CA GLN A 254 -18.19 -2.81 23.22
C GLN A 254 -18.67 -1.38 23.38
N GLU A 255 -19.06 -0.78 22.26
CA GLU A 255 -19.67 0.55 22.24
C GLU A 255 -21.15 0.40 21.92
N LEU A 256 -21.98 0.75 22.90
CA LEU A 256 -23.42 0.85 22.73
C LEU A 256 -23.78 2.33 22.56
N ILE A 257 -24.43 2.65 21.44
CA ILE A 257 -24.99 3.97 21.22
C ILE A 257 -26.39 3.98 21.82
N TYR A 258 -26.59 4.72 22.91
CA TYR A 258 -27.87 4.81 23.60
C TYR A 258 -28.53 6.17 23.31
N LEU A 259 -29.71 6.11 22.69
CA LEU A 259 -30.44 7.27 22.14
C LEU A 259 -31.84 7.38 22.76
N GLU A 260 -31.99 8.30 23.71
CA GLU A 260 -33.30 8.75 24.21
C GLU A 260 -33.66 10.08 23.52
N ASN A 261 -34.70 10.05 22.69
CA ASN A 261 -35.23 11.27 22.07
C ASN A 261 -36.27 11.94 22.96
N SER A 262 -36.35 13.27 22.87
CA SER A 262 -37.45 14.03 23.46
C SER A 262 -38.79 13.70 22.80
N ALA A 263 -39.88 13.98 23.52
CA ALA A 263 -41.23 13.79 23.03
C ALA A 263 -41.51 14.60 21.75
N LEU A 264 -42.19 13.95 20.79
CA LEU A 264 -42.65 14.61 19.57
C LEU A 264 -43.71 15.66 19.88
N GLN A 265 -44.57 15.41 20.87
CA GLN A 265 -45.57 16.36 21.31
C GLN A 265 -45.75 16.31 22.83
N HIS A 266 -45.18 17.29 23.52
CA HIS A 266 -45.44 17.49 24.95
C HIS A 266 -45.58 18.98 25.28
N GLU A 267 -46.74 19.35 25.83
CA GLU A 267 -47.10 20.74 26.15
C GLU A 267 -46.91 21.72 24.96
N LYS A 268 -45.83 22.53 24.98
CA LYS A 268 -45.48 23.52 23.95
C LYS A 268 -44.22 23.17 23.17
N ILE A 269 -43.66 21.98 23.37
CA ILE A 269 -42.38 21.55 22.80
C ILE A 269 -42.64 20.39 21.83
N SER A 270 -42.05 20.47 20.64
CA SER A 270 -42.09 19.40 19.64
C SER A 270 -40.69 19.17 19.09
N LYS A 271 -40.16 17.96 19.31
CA LYS A 271 -38.79 17.58 18.95
C LYS A 271 -38.75 16.20 18.30
N TYR A 272 -37.82 15.98 17.38
CA TYR A 272 -37.54 14.66 16.84
C TYR A 272 -36.10 14.51 16.37
N GLY A 273 -35.66 13.26 16.20
CA GLY A 273 -34.32 12.93 15.72
C GLY A 273 -34.36 12.19 14.39
N LEU A 274 -33.42 12.53 13.50
CA LEU A 274 -33.15 11.82 12.25
C LEU A 274 -31.69 11.36 12.24
N ILE A 275 -31.46 10.10 11.90
CA ILE A 275 -30.12 9.51 11.82
C ILE A 275 -29.86 9.08 10.38
N ILE A 276 -28.77 9.54 9.80
CA ILE A 276 -28.32 9.13 8.47
C ILE A 276 -27.20 8.11 8.64
N LEU A 277 -27.45 6.87 8.19
CA LEU A 277 -26.45 5.81 8.11
C LEU A 277 -25.85 5.80 6.70
N ASP A 278 -24.55 6.05 6.59
CA ASP A 278 -23.79 5.69 5.40
C ASP A 278 -23.37 4.22 5.49
N THR A 279 -23.88 3.38 4.59
CA THR A 279 -23.59 1.94 4.59
C THR A 279 -22.16 1.60 4.19
N ASP A 280 -21.48 2.49 3.47
CA ASP A 280 -20.16 2.21 2.90
C ASP A 280 -19.08 2.52 3.95
N ASP A 281 -19.24 3.66 4.65
CA ASP A 281 -18.33 4.09 5.72
C ASP A 281 -18.76 3.65 7.13
N LYS A 282 -19.99 3.12 7.29
CA LYS A 282 -20.63 2.78 8.58
C LYS A 282 -20.66 3.93 9.59
N ASN A 283 -20.80 5.14 9.07
CA ASN A 283 -20.95 6.34 9.88
C ASN A 283 -22.43 6.69 10.07
N LEU A 284 -22.78 7.07 11.30
CA LEU A 284 -24.08 7.59 11.69
C LEU A 284 -23.98 9.09 11.93
N THR A 285 -24.76 9.87 11.22
CA THR A 285 -24.88 11.31 11.46
C THR A 285 -26.26 11.59 12.05
N ARG A 286 -26.31 12.07 13.29
CA ARG A 286 -27.56 12.42 13.97
C ARG A 286 -27.88 13.90 13.77
N HIS A 287 -29.11 14.17 13.36
CA HIS A 287 -29.72 15.47 13.22
C HIS A 287 -30.91 15.57 14.16
N GLN A 288 -31.07 16.71 14.79
CA GLN A 288 -32.17 16.97 15.72
C GLN A 288 -32.94 18.18 15.29
N PHE A 289 -34.25 18.10 15.43
CA PHE A 289 -35.16 19.15 15.01
C PHE A 289 -36.05 19.56 16.16
N GLU A 290 -36.21 20.87 16.35
CA GLU A 290 -37.09 21.48 17.34
C GLU A 290 -38.00 22.51 16.66
N TYR A 291 -39.29 22.45 16.95
CA TYR A 291 -40.25 23.43 16.45
C TYR A 291 -40.05 24.78 17.13
N SER A 292 -39.66 25.79 16.37
CA SER A 292 -39.48 27.18 16.83
C SER A 292 -39.79 28.15 15.68
N ASP A 293 -40.39 29.30 15.98
CA ASP A 293 -40.68 30.36 14.99
C ASP A 293 -41.41 29.88 13.71
N LYS A 294 -42.46 29.07 13.86
CA LYS A 294 -43.31 28.53 12.77
C LYS A 294 -42.63 27.51 11.83
N CYS A 295 -41.50 26.93 12.21
CA CYS A 295 -40.92 25.78 11.48
C CYS A 295 -40.08 24.90 12.42
N PHE A 296 -39.70 23.70 11.96
CA PHE A 296 -38.72 22.88 12.67
C PHE A 296 -37.30 23.30 12.26
N ARG A 297 -36.47 23.67 13.23
CA ARG A 297 -35.07 24.07 13.04
C ARG A 297 -34.11 23.00 13.57
N SER A 298 -32.95 22.86 12.93
CA SER A 298 -31.89 21.99 13.42
C SER A 298 -31.29 22.58 14.69
N SER A 299 -31.33 21.86 15.82
CA SER A 299 -31.04 22.45 17.14
C SER A 299 -29.57 22.46 17.56
N GLN A 300 -28.64 21.76 16.88
CA GLN A 300 -27.19 21.73 17.17
C GLN A 300 -26.35 21.33 15.93
N GLU A 301 -25.01 21.46 16.01
CA GLU A 301 -24.08 20.80 15.06
C GLU A 301 -24.35 19.28 15.03
N SER A 302 -24.37 18.70 13.83
CA SER A 302 -24.62 17.26 13.67
C SER A 302 -23.60 16.44 14.44
N SER A 303 -24.06 15.53 15.29
CA SER A 303 -23.18 14.61 16.00
C SER A 303 -22.90 13.40 15.12
N MET A 304 -21.60 13.15 14.87
CA MET A 304 -21.15 12.03 14.07
C MET A 304 -20.66 10.90 14.98
N PHE A 305 -21.21 9.70 14.78
CA PHE A 305 -20.81 8.50 15.48
C PHE A 305 -20.34 7.47 14.44
N THR A 306 -19.15 6.92 14.62
CA THR A 306 -18.73 5.74 13.86
C THR A 306 -19.21 4.49 14.57
N ILE A 307 -19.96 3.63 13.88
CA ILE A 307 -20.26 2.29 14.41
C ILE A 307 -18.96 1.49 14.32
N ARG A 308 -18.22 1.41 15.42
CA ARG A 308 -17.10 0.46 15.50
C ARG A 308 -17.71 -0.93 15.41
N LYS A 309 -17.14 -1.79 14.56
CA LYS A 309 -17.47 -3.21 14.57
C LYS A 309 -17.37 -3.67 16.03
N GLN A 310 -18.43 -4.28 16.56
CA GLN A 310 -18.28 -5.11 17.74
C GLN A 310 -17.30 -6.22 17.36
N GLN A 311 -16.03 -6.02 17.65
CA GLN A 311 -15.09 -7.11 17.80
C GLN A 311 -15.34 -7.65 19.21
N SER A 312 -16.39 -8.45 19.36
CA SER A 312 -16.51 -9.29 20.55
C SER A 312 -15.42 -10.35 20.45
N GLY A 313 -14.44 -10.33 21.36
CA GLY A 313 -13.39 -11.36 21.43
C GLY A 313 -11.99 -10.82 21.68
N VAL A 314 -11.02 -11.36 20.95
CA VAL A 314 -9.59 -11.15 21.20
C VAL A 314 -9.14 -9.79 20.65
N MET A 315 -8.84 -8.85 21.55
CA MET A 315 -8.52 -7.45 21.21
C MET A 315 -7.07 -7.11 21.53
N PHE A 316 -6.40 -6.34 20.66
CA PHE A 316 -5.04 -5.86 20.93
C PHE A 316 -5.00 -4.83 22.08
N THR A 317 -3.88 -4.77 22.79
CA THR A 317 -3.58 -3.63 23.67
C THR A 317 -3.24 -2.39 22.84
N ASN A 318 -3.56 -1.19 23.34
CA ASN A 318 -3.21 0.06 22.63
C ASN A 318 -1.69 0.17 22.37
N ALA A 319 -0.88 -0.21 23.37
CA ALA A 319 0.57 -0.21 23.25
C ALA A 319 1.08 -1.17 22.15
N TRP A 320 0.43 -2.34 22.00
CA TRP A 320 0.77 -3.26 20.93
C TRP A 320 0.34 -2.76 19.55
N ALA A 321 -0.86 -2.20 19.44
CA ALA A 321 -1.33 -1.60 18.20
C ALA A 321 -0.39 -0.47 17.71
N GLU A 322 0.05 0.42 18.61
CA GLU A 322 1.06 1.45 18.31
C GLU A 322 2.40 0.83 17.91
N LYS A 323 2.84 -0.23 18.59
CA LYS A 323 4.08 -0.94 18.27
C LYS A 323 4.05 -1.60 16.89
N LEU A 324 2.90 -2.11 16.44
CA LEU A 324 2.74 -2.69 15.10
C LEU A 324 2.84 -1.63 13.99
N GLU A 325 2.42 -0.40 14.26
CA GLU A 325 2.49 0.72 13.31
C GLU A 325 3.82 1.51 13.41
N THR A 326 4.74 1.11 14.28
CA THR A 326 6.01 1.82 14.51
C THR A 326 7.00 1.59 13.36
N ILE A 327 7.63 2.69 12.90
CA ILE A 327 8.69 2.67 11.90
C ILE A 327 10.05 2.75 12.60
N ASN A 328 10.91 1.76 12.39
CA ASN A 328 12.23 1.64 13.05
C ASN A 328 13.34 2.49 12.41
N ILE A 329 12.99 3.43 11.53
CA ILE A 329 13.89 4.35 10.85
C ILE A 329 13.38 5.78 11.01
N PRO A 330 14.26 6.77 11.25
CA PRO A 330 13.85 8.15 11.52
C PRO A 330 13.39 8.85 10.24
N LEU A 331 12.19 8.48 9.77
CA LEU A 331 11.58 9.06 8.59
C LEU A 331 10.80 10.33 8.93
N LYS A 332 10.92 11.32 8.05
CA LYS A 332 10.14 12.56 8.07
C LYS A 332 9.53 12.79 6.70
N HIS A 333 8.26 13.17 6.67
CA HIS A 333 7.53 13.52 5.45
C HIS A 333 7.14 15.00 5.46
N ILE A 334 7.14 15.65 4.29
CA ILE A 334 6.85 17.09 4.18
C ILE A 334 5.41 17.39 4.60
N HIS A 335 4.45 16.56 4.17
CA HIS A 335 3.01 16.80 4.35
C HIS A 335 2.38 16.00 5.50
N LYS A 336 3.10 15.09 6.16
CA LYS A 336 2.55 14.21 7.21
C LYS A 336 3.51 14.14 8.40
N HIS A 337 3.07 14.69 9.54
CA HIS A 337 3.90 14.78 10.75
C HIS A 337 4.16 13.43 11.42
N THR A 338 3.16 12.55 11.48
CA THR A 338 3.26 11.23 12.11
C THR A 338 3.03 10.16 11.06
N LEU A 339 4.10 9.45 10.69
CA LEU A 339 4.04 8.33 9.76
C LEU A 339 3.77 7.03 10.52
N GLN A 340 2.89 6.20 9.95
CA GLN A 340 2.62 4.84 10.40
C GLN A 340 3.21 3.84 9.41
N LEU A 341 3.57 2.64 9.87
CA LEU A 341 4.13 1.60 9.00
C LEU A 341 3.19 1.28 7.83
N SER A 342 1.88 1.20 8.08
CA SER A 342 0.87 0.93 7.06
C SER A 342 0.81 1.98 5.93
N ASP A 343 1.22 3.22 6.20
CA ASP A 343 1.27 4.30 5.19
C ASP A 343 2.30 4.01 4.09
N ILE A 344 3.40 3.36 4.45
CA ILE A 344 4.60 3.24 3.61
C ILE A 344 5.00 1.79 3.32
N PHE A 345 4.20 0.81 3.76
CA PHE A 345 4.52 -0.59 3.56
C PHE A 345 4.06 -1.12 2.21
N VAL A 346 4.93 -1.89 1.54
CA VAL A 346 4.61 -2.68 0.34
C VAL A 346 5.10 -4.09 0.57
N PHE A 347 4.23 -5.08 0.35
CA PHE A 347 4.57 -6.50 0.48
C PHE A 347 5.72 -6.86 -0.49
N PRO A 348 6.88 -7.36 -0.03
CA PRO A 348 7.96 -7.79 -0.91
C PRO A 348 7.62 -9.07 -1.69
N ASP A 349 8.40 -9.38 -2.73
CA ASP A 349 8.34 -10.67 -3.42
C ASP A 349 9.15 -11.72 -2.65
N LEU A 350 8.70 -12.97 -2.73
CA LEU A 350 9.34 -14.14 -2.14
C LEU A 350 9.87 -15.09 -3.22
N GLU A 351 11.12 -15.51 -3.09
CA GLU A 351 11.74 -16.55 -3.90
C GLU A 351 11.69 -17.89 -3.14
N PRO A 352 11.01 -18.92 -3.65
CA PRO A 352 11.03 -20.25 -3.03
C PRO A 352 12.39 -20.91 -3.21
N LEU A 353 12.98 -21.40 -2.12
CA LEU A 353 14.29 -22.07 -2.10
C LEU A 353 14.19 -23.61 -2.10
N SER A 354 12.98 -24.16 -2.02
CA SER A 354 12.73 -25.60 -1.78
C SER A 354 12.56 -26.44 -3.06
N ASP A 355 12.39 -25.81 -4.23
CA ASP A 355 12.03 -26.49 -5.49
C ASP A 355 13.15 -26.37 -6.53
N ILE A 356 14.22 -27.13 -6.36
CA ILE A 356 15.34 -27.20 -7.34
C ILE A 356 14.95 -28.00 -8.60
N SER A 357 13.80 -28.71 -8.59
CA SER A 357 13.39 -29.64 -9.65
C SER A 357 12.38 -29.09 -10.67
N SER A 358 11.75 -27.94 -10.43
CA SER A 358 10.77 -27.36 -11.36
C SER A 358 11.41 -26.29 -12.24
N GLU A 359 11.39 -26.49 -13.56
CA GLU A 359 11.81 -25.48 -14.56
C GLU A 359 11.00 -24.16 -14.51
N CYS A 360 9.97 -24.09 -13.65
CA CYS A 360 9.10 -22.94 -13.44
C CYS A 360 9.03 -22.54 -11.94
N LEU A 361 10.10 -21.95 -11.39
CA LEU A 361 10.01 -21.27 -10.09
C LEU A 361 8.99 -20.11 -10.20
N GLN A 362 7.90 -20.14 -9.44
CA GLN A 362 6.94 -19.05 -9.39
C GLN A 362 7.28 -18.16 -8.19
N TYR A 363 7.72 -16.93 -8.43
CA TYR A 363 7.85 -15.94 -7.37
C TYR A 363 6.46 -15.63 -6.81
N ILE A 364 6.39 -15.43 -5.50
CA ILE A 364 5.12 -15.26 -4.79
C ILE A 364 5.09 -13.88 -4.16
N ASP A 365 3.93 -13.20 -4.17
CA ASP A 365 3.78 -11.98 -3.39
C ASP A 365 3.71 -12.36 -1.90
N SER A 366 4.48 -11.73 -1.02
CA SER A 366 4.37 -12.04 0.41
C SER A 366 2.97 -11.77 1.00
N GLU A 367 2.13 -10.98 0.33
CA GLU A 367 0.70 -10.85 0.69
C GLU A 367 -0.05 -12.20 0.59
N ASP A 368 0.37 -13.09 -0.33
CA ASP A 368 -0.22 -14.41 -0.52
C ASP A 368 -0.03 -15.33 0.70
N LEU A 369 0.89 -15.01 1.62
CA LEU A 369 1.00 -15.69 2.92
C LEU A 369 -0.28 -15.61 3.75
N LEU A 370 -1.11 -14.58 3.53
CA LEU A 370 -2.39 -14.38 4.21
C LEU A 370 -3.50 -15.31 3.71
N GLY A 371 -3.32 -15.93 2.55
CA GLY A 371 -4.30 -16.81 1.90
C GLY A 371 -3.96 -18.29 2.03
N ASN A 372 -4.72 -19.11 1.28
CA ASN A 372 -4.55 -20.57 1.22
C ASN A 372 -3.69 -21.03 0.02
N SER A 373 -3.04 -20.11 -0.69
CA SER A 373 -2.18 -20.40 -1.85
C SER A 373 -0.93 -21.18 -1.48
N ILE A 374 -0.44 -20.98 -0.25
CA ILE A 374 0.67 -21.74 0.35
C ILE A 374 0.03 -22.77 1.29
N ILE A 375 0.06 -24.04 0.86
CA ILE A 375 -0.54 -25.18 1.57
C ILE A 375 0.28 -25.51 2.82
N GLU A 376 1.58 -25.28 2.75
CA GLU A 376 2.56 -25.55 3.79
C GLU A 376 2.31 -24.66 5.02
N ARG A 377 2.25 -25.30 6.19
CA ARG A 377 1.90 -24.65 7.46
C ARG A 377 3.08 -23.97 8.14
N ILE A 378 4.32 -24.37 7.80
CA ILE A 378 5.54 -23.68 8.23
C ILE A 378 6.08 -22.88 7.06
N SER A 379 6.24 -21.57 7.24
CA SER A 379 6.91 -20.70 6.27
C SER A 379 8.14 -20.07 6.92
N VAL A 380 9.31 -20.41 6.39
CA VAL A 380 10.58 -19.79 6.80
C VAL A 380 10.91 -18.68 5.82
N LEU A 381 11.14 -17.47 6.34
CA LEU A 381 11.45 -16.26 5.58
C LEU A 381 12.89 -15.83 5.87
N GLU A 382 13.78 -16.12 4.93
CA GLU A 382 15.19 -15.74 4.97
C GLU A 382 15.39 -14.35 4.35
N GLY A 383 16.21 -13.50 4.97
CA GLY A 383 16.58 -12.22 4.38
C GLY A 383 17.64 -11.47 5.16
N GLU A 384 18.28 -10.50 4.49
CA GLU A 384 19.27 -9.61 5.11
C GLU A 384 18.65 -8.76 6.25
N ASN A 385 19.49 -8.16 7.09
CA ASN A 385 19.06 -7.33 8.22
C ASN A 385 18.14 -6.18 7.79
N GLN A 386 18.35 -5.65 6.59
CA GLN A 386 17.63 -4.50 6.05
C GLN A 386 16.48 -4.89 5.08
N ALA A 387 16.21 -6.18 4.92
CA ALA A 387 15.17 -6.68 4.00
C ALA A 387 13.73 -6.39 4.48
N GLY A 388 13.53 -5.97 5.74
CA GLY A 388 12.21 -5.63 6.28
C GLY A 388 11.47 -6.81 6.93
N LYS A 389 12.18 -7.82 7.45
CA LYS A 389 11.64 -9.02 8.10
C LYS A 389 10.60 -8.69 9.19
N THR A 390 10.99 -7.91 10.20
CA THR A 390 10.09 -7.48 11.28
C THR A 390 8.88 -6.70 10.77
N SER A 391 9.09 -5.78 9.82
CA SER A 391 8.00 -4.99 9.24
C SER A 391 6.99 -5.85 8.48
N LEU A 392 7.46 -6.88 7.76
CA LEU A 392 6.59 -7.86 7.13
C LEU A 392 5.76 -8.63 8.17
N LEU A 393 6.36 -9.11 9.26
CA LEU A 393 5.62 -9.79 10.33
C LEU A 393 4.58 -8.88 11.00
N GLN A 394 4.92 -7.61 11.27
CA GLN A 394 3.98 -6.63 11.83
C GLN A 394 2.77 -6.43 10.91
N MET A 395 3.01 -6.29 9.60
CA MET A 395 1.94 -6.07 8.63
C MET A 395 1.10 -7.32 8.37
N LEU A 396 1.71 -8.51 8.39
CA LEU A 396 0.97 -9.78 8.38
C LEU A 396 0.10 -9.90 9.64
N CYS A 397 0.62 -9.53 10.81
CA CYS A 397 -0.12 -9.52 12.08
C CYS A 397 -1.38 -8.65 12.00
N ILE A 398 -1.23 -7.38 11.57
CA ILE A 398 -2.35 -6.46 11.35
C ILE A 398 -3.35 -7.03 10.34
N SER A 399 -2.87 -7.60 9.25
CA SER A 399 -3.72 -8.08 8.15
C SER A 399 -4.54 -9.31 8.54
N TRP A 400 -3.96 -10.25 9.29
CA TRP A 400 -4.70 -11.39 9.84
C TRP A 400 -5.70 -10.97 10.91
N TYR A 401 -5.32 -10.04 11.79
CA TYR A 401 -6.21 -9.48 12.80
C TYR A 401 -7.47 -8.87 12.15
N LYS A 402 -7.32 -8.11 11.07
CA LYS A 402 -8.44 -7.56 10.29
C LYS A 402 -9.34 -8.63 9.66
N LYS A 403 -8.81 -9.83 9.39
CA LYS A 403 -9.54 -11.02 8.90
C LYS A 403 -10.12 -11.89 10.02
N GLY A 404 -10.00 -11.47 11.28
CA GLY A 404 -10.49 -12.23 12.44
C GLY A 404 -9.70 -13.51 12.71
N VAL A 405 -8.39 -13.48 12.43
CA VAL A 405 -7.38 -14.47 12.83
C VAL A 405 -6.43 -13.75 13.79
N TYR A 406 -5.96 -14.40 14.84
CA TYR A 406 -5.28 -13.75 15.97
C TYR A 406 -3.84 -14.27 16.11
N PRO A 407 -2.85 -13.59 15.51
CA PRO A 407 -1.45 -14.03 15.58
C PRO A 407 -0.80 -13.67 16.92
N ILE A 408 0.07 -14.54 17.44
CA ILE A 408 0.99 -14.18 18.54
C ILE A 408 2.39 -14.01 17.95
N MET A 409 3.01 -12.86 18.22
CA MET A 409 4.39 -12.58 17.77
C MET A 409 5.41 -12.82 18.89
N VAL A 410 6.51 -13.50 18.61
CA VAL A 410 7.55 -13.84 19.60
C VAL A 410 8.92 -13.49 19.04
N SER A 411 9.78 -12.87 19.84
CA SER A 411 11.18 -12.64 19.45
C SER A 411 12.01 -13.91 19.66
N GLY A 412 12.78 -14.30 18.66
CA GLY A 412 13.69 -15.45 18.69
C GLY A 412 14.73 -15.35 19.81
N LYS A 413 15.22 -14.14 20.10
CA LYS A 413 16.13 -13.86 21.24
C LYS A 413 15.54 -14.24 22.60
N ALA A 414 14.21 -14.19 22.75
CA ALA A 414 13.53 -14.57 23.99
C ALA A 414 13.37 -16.11 24.13
N ILE A 415 13.60 -16.87 23.05
CA ILE A 415 13.48 -18.33 23.02
C ILE A 415 14.78 -18.94 23.54
N LYS A 416 14.72 -19.50 24.75
CA LYS A 416 15.85 -20.19 25.40
C LYS A 416 15.64 -21.70 25.56
N HIS A 417 14.45 -22.20 25.22
CA HIS A 417 14.05 -23.60 25.37
C HIS A 417 13.01 -23.97 24.29
N HIS A 418 12.89 -25.25 23.94
CA HIS A 418 11.97 -25.73 22.88
C HIS A 418 10.49 -25.67 23.29
N ASN A 419 10.19 -25.81 24.59
CA ASN A 419 8.86 -25.55 25.14
C ASN A 419 8.77 -24.09 25.55
N ILE A 420 7.96 -23.31 24.81
CA ILE A 420 7.79 -21.86 25.01
C ILE A 420 6.41 -21.48 25.56
N SER A 421 5.71 -22.39 26.24
CA SER A 421 4.34 -22.14 26.75
C SER A 421 4.25 -20.92 27.68
N GLY A 422 5.23 -20.74 28.57
CA GLY A 422 5.32 -19.57 29.45
C GLY A 422 5.55 -18.28 28.69
N GLN A 423 6.41 -18.31 27.66
CA GLN A 423 6.69 -17.17 26.79
C GLN A 423 5.45 -16.81 25.96
N LEU A 424 4.72 -17.79 25.41
CA LEU A 424 3.47 -17.53 24.69
C LEU A 424 2.43 -16.84 25.58
N LYS A 425 2.28 -17.28 26.83
CA LYS A 425 1.38 -16.65 27.80
C LYS A 425 1.81 -15.22 28.11
N SER A 426 3.11 -14.97 28.23
CA SER A 426 3.65 -13.61 28.43
C SER A 426 3.43 -12.73 27.19
N SER A 427 3.78 -13.22 26.00
CA SER A 427 3.61 -12.50 24.74
C SER A 427 2.14 -12.19 24.47
N TYR A 428 1.23 -13.13 24.74
CA TYR A 428 -0.21 -12.89 24.65
C TYR A 428 -0.66 -11.79 25.60
N LYS A 429 -0.16 -11.81 26.86
CA LYS A 429 -0.47 -10.79 27.86
C LYS A 429 -0.05 -9.37 27.43
N ASP A 430 1.09 -9.26 26.74
CA ASP A 430 1.61 -7.97 26.27
C ASP A 430 0.86 -7.47 25.02
N GLN A 431 0.40 -8.40 24.17
CA GLN A 431 -0.17 -8.10 22.85
C GLN A 431 -1.69 -7.92 22.87
N TYR A 432 -2.38 -8.67 23.71
CA TYR A 432 -3.84 -8.72 23.79
C TYR A 432 -4.36 -8.32 25.17
N GLN A 433 -5.62 -7.90 25.23
CA GLN A 433 -6.30 -7.60 26.49
C GLN A 433 -6.65 -8.87 27.27
N TYR A 434 -5.62 -9.45 27.88
CA TYR A 434 -5.70 -10.74 28.54
C TYR A 434 -6.68 -10.81 29.73
N ARG A 435 -7.10 -9.65 30.26
CA ARG A 435 -8.08 -9.57 31.36
C ARG A 435 -9.50 -9.78 30.87
N GLU A 436 -9.75 -9.42 29.62
CA GLU A 436 -11.04 -9.46 28.93
C GLU A 436 -11.19 -10.81 28.24
N PHE A 437 -10.12 -11.24 27.55
CA PHE A 437 -10.03 -12.54 26.92
C PHE A 437 -8.74 -13.24 27.36
N SER A 438 -8.87 -14.21 28.26
CA SER A 438 -7.71 -14.91 28.85
C SER A 438 -6.96 -15.76 27.81
N TYR A 439 -5.69 -16.05 28.10
CA TYR A 439 -4.88 -16.95 27.28
C TYR A 439 -5.53 -18.34 27.14
N ASP A 440 -6.19 -18.83 28.19
CA ASP A 440 -6.82 -20.14 28.17
C ASP A 440 -8.05 -20.16 27.25
N GLN A 441 -8.81 -19.06 27.17
CA GLN A 441 -9.89 -18.88 26.18
C GLN A 441 -9.33 -18.77 24.75
N TYR A 442 -8.19 -18.10 24.56
CA TYR A 442 -7.50 -18.03 23.28
C TYR A 442 -7.07 -19.41 22.77
N MET A 443 -6.55 -20.25 23.66
CA MET A 443 -6.19 -21.63 23.32
C MET A 443 -7.39 -22.54 23.04
N GLN A 444 -8.62 -22.13 23.38
CA GLN A 444 -9.85 -22.86 23.05
C GLN A 444 -10.44 -22.50 21.69
N LEU A 445 -9.93 -21.45 21.02
CA LEU A 445 -10.36 -21.11 19.66
C LEU A 445 -10.09 -22.25 18.67
N ASP A 446 -10.72 -22.21 17.50
CA ASP A 446 -10.33 -23.09 16.41
C ASP A 446 -8.87 -22.85 16.03
N ARG A 447 -8.16 -23.93 15.68
CA ARG A 447 -6.76 -23.86 15.26
C ARG A 447 -6.57 -22.86 14.10
N SER A 448 -7.53 -22.84 13.16
CA SER A 448 -7.58 -21.92 12.00
C SER A 448 -7.57 -20.44 12.37
N LYS A 449 -7.90 -20.09 13.63
CA LYS A 449 -7.91 -18.73 14.15
C LYS A 449 -6.60 -18.33 14.83
N ARG A 450 -5.64 -19.25 14.98
CA ARG A 450 -4.37 -19.02 15.66
C ARG A 450 -3.19 -19.14 14.71
N ILE A 451 -2.36 -18.11 14.69
CA ILE A 451 -1.10 -18.07 13.95
C ILE A 451 0.02 -17.69 14.91
N ILE A 452 1.23 -18.20 14.67
CA ILE A 452 2.42 -17.75 15.39
C ILE A 452 3.43 -17.14 14.44
N LEU A 453 4.00 -16.01 14.85
CA LEU A 453 5.03 -15.26 14.16
C LEU A 453 6.28 -15.25 15.03
N ILE A 454 7.40 -15.81 14.55
CA ILE A 454 8.67 -15.79 15.26
C ILE A 454 9.63 -14.87 14.51
N ASP A 455 10.05 -13.79 15.16
CA ASP A 455 10.98 -12.82 14.59
C ASP A 455 12.43 -13.17 14.94
N ASP A 456 13.29 -13.34 13.93
CA ASP A 456 14.73 -13.65 14.02
C ASP A 456 15.04 -14.89 14.89
N LEU A 457 14.58 -16.07 14.45
CA LEU A 457 14.83 -17.35 15.14
C LEU A 457 16.33 -17.71 15.21
N ASP A 458 17.16 -17.14 14.34
CA ASP A 458 18.61 -17.27 14.40
C ASP A 458 19.21 -16.67 15.68
N GLU A 459 18.60 -15.65 16.29
CA GLU A 459 19.07 -15.07 17.56
C GLU A 459 18.78 -15.96 18.79
N SER A 460 18.04 -17.05 18.63
CA SER A 460 17.77 -18.01 19.71
C SER A 460 19.00 -18.83 20.09
N THR A 461 19.22 -19.03 21.39
CA THR A 461 20.35 -19.82 21.92
C THR A 461 20.16 -21.33 21.82
N ILE A 462 18.99 -21.82 21.39
CA ILE A 462 18.73 -23.27 21.29
C ILE A 462 19.36 -23.83 20.00
N ASN A 463 19.82 -25.09 20.04
CA ASN A 463 20.42 -25.74 18.88
C ASN A 463 19.36 -26.14 17.82
N ASN A 464 19.82 -26.56 16.64
CA ASN A 464 18.93 -26.85 15.49
C ASN A 464 17.96 -28.02 15.73
N ASP A 465 18.36 -29.06 16.47
CA ASP A 465 17.48 -30.17 16.85
C ASP A 465 16.29 -29.69 17.68
N TYR A 466 16.55 -28.81 18.67
CA TYR A 466 15.52 -28.23 19.52
C TYR A 466 14.69 -27.15 18.80
N LYS A 467 15.25 -26.45 17.80
CA LYS A 467 14.46 -25.58 16.89
C LYS A 467 13.43 -26.41 16.11
N SER A 468 13.82 -27.58 15.62
CA SER A 468 12.92 -28.48 14.89
C SER A 468 11.77 -28.96 15.78
N LYS A 469 12.09 -29.42 17.01
CA LYS A 469 11.08 -29.82 18.01
C LYS A 469 10.13 -28.69 18.41
N LEU A 470 10.64 -27.46 18.49
CA LEU A 470 9.82 -26.27 18.74
C LEU A 470 8.79 -26.06 17.62
N LEU A 471 9.20 -26.13 16.35
CA LEU A 471 8.30 -25.93 15.21
C LEU A 471 7.22 -27.01 15.13
N GLU A 472 7.58 -28.28 15.36
CA GLU A 472 6.62 -29.38 15.42
C GLU A 472 5.58 -29.17 16.54
N TRP A 473 6.03 -28.75 17.73
CA TRP A 473 5.14 -28.46 18.85
C TRP A 473 4.17 -27.29 18.56
N LEU A 474 4.63 -26.27 17.84
CA LEU A 474 3.80 -25.15 17.42
C LEU A 474 2.73 -25.56 16.41
N LEU A 475 3.05 -26.45 15.47
CA LEU A 475 2.08 -26.97 14.50
C LEU A 475 0.91 -27.74 15.14
N CYS A 476 1.09 -28.29 16.33
CA CYS A 476 -0.01 -28.92 17.07
C CYS A 476 -1.09 -27.91 17.48
N ASN A 477 -0.72 -26.63 17.70
CA ASN A 477 -1.58 -25.63 18.33
C ASN A 477 -1.99 -24.47 17.41
N PHE A 478 -1.20 -24.18 16.38
CA PHE A 478 -1.38 -23.03 15.47
C PHE A 478 -1.57 -23.50 14.03
N GLU A 479 -2.46 -22.84 13.27
CA GLU A 479 -2.69 -23.21 11.87
C GLU A 479 -1.45 -22.96 11.01
N LYS A 480 -0.80 -21.80 11.20
CA LYS A 480 0.39 -21.40 10.45
C LYS A 480 1.47 -20.90 11.40
N VAL A 481 2.71 -21.26 11.09
CA VAL A 481 3.93 -20.87 11.80
C VAL A 481 4.80 -20.12 10.79
N ILE A 482 5.00 -18.82 11.00
CA ILE A 482 5.93 -18.04 10.18
C ILE A 482 7.14 -17.68 11.01
N VAL A 483 8.31 -17.90 10.43
CA VAL A 483 9.60 -17.67 11.09
C VAL A 483 10.46 -16.81 10.19
N THR A 484 11.09 -15.78 10.73
CA THR A 484 12.14 -15.03 10.03
C THR A 484 13.53 -15.46 10.49
N THR A 485 14.49 -15.38 9.57
CA THR A 485 15.90 -15.72 9.83
C THR A 485 16.84 -14.88 8.96
N ASN A 486 18.08 -14.70 9.40
CA ASN A 486 19.14 -14.18 8.56
C ASN A 486 19.65 -15.21 7.53
N LEU A 487 20.37 -14.74 6.50
CA LEU A 487 20.89 -15.53 5.35
C LEU A 487 21.87 -16.66 5.72
N GLN A 488 22.37 -16.69 6.96
CA GLN A 488 23.48 -17.55 7.39
C GLN A 488 23.05 -18.83 8.14
N LEU A 489 21.76 -18.97 8.49
CA LEU A 489 21.33 -20.19 9.17
C LEU A 489 21.41 -21.36 8.18
N ASN A 490 22.22 -22.37 8.50
CA ASN A 490 22.27 -23.62 7.76
C ASN A 490 20.99 -24.43 8.07
N LEU A 491 19.87 -23.93 7.56
CA LEU A 491 18.52 -24.48 7.75
C LEU A 491 18.42 -25.91 7.26
N HIS A 492 19.33 -26.33 6.37
CA HIS A 492 19.46 -27.73 5.98
C HIS A 492 19.56 -28.68 7.20
N SER A 493 20.22 -28.25 8.29
CA SER A 493 20.28 -29.02 9.53
C SER A 493 19.00 -29.00 10.36
N VAL A 494 18.22 -27.91 10.32
CA VAL A 494 16.86 -27.85 10.94
C VAL A 494 15.87 -28.70 10.13
N LEU A 495 16.03 -28.72 8.79
CA LEU A 495 15.18 -29.48 7.86
C LEU A 495 15.40 -30.99 7.95
N LEU A 496 16.65 -31.43 8.19
CA LEU A 496 17.00 -32.85 8.34
C LEU A 496 16.32 -33.54 9.54
N HIS A 497 15.85 -32.76 10.52
CA HIS A 497 15.25 -33.25 11.76
C HIS A 497 13.73 -33.06 11.84
N LEU A 498 13.10 -32.49 10.81
CA LEU A 498 11.64 -32.42 10.72
C LEU A 498 11.08 -33.74 10.20
N ASN A 499 10.16 -34.35 10.94
CA ASN A 499 9.59 -35.65 10.56
C ASN A 499 8.71 -35.59 9.29
N ASN A 500 8.30 -34.39 8.85
CA ASN A 500 7.45 -34.19 7.68
C ASN A 500 7.83 -32.90 6.93
N THR A 501 8.76 -33.00 5.99
CA THR A 501 9.28 -31.87 5.19
C THR A 501 8.22 -31.26 4.26
N ASP A 502 7.15 -32.00 3.93
CA ASP A 502 6.08 -31.55 3.02
C ASP A 502 5.26 -30.38 3.59
N ASN A 503 5.32 -30.15 4.91
CA ASN A 503 4.63 -29.05 5.58
C ASN A 503 5.44 -27.76 5.68
N LEU A 504 6.66 -27.73 5.14
CA LEU A 504 7.56 -26.59 5.23
C LEU A 504 7.83 -25.98 3.86
N LYS A 505 7.71 -24.66 3.79
CA LYS A 505 8.17 -23.87 2.65
C LYS A 505 9.22 -22.87 3.07
N HIS A 506 10.29 -22.81 2.30
CA HIS A 506 11.39 -21.90 2.55
C HIS A 506 11.42 -20.82 1.47
N PHE A 507 11.41 -19.56 1.90
CA PHE A 507 11.43 -18.39 1.03
C PHE A 507 12.58 -17.46 1.37
N ARG A 508 13.16 -16.86 0.34
CA ARG A 508 14.00 -15.67 0.46
C ARG A 508 13.20 -14.41 0.17
N ILE A 509 13.27 -13.43 1.05
CA ILE A 509 12.70 -12.09 0.82
C ILE A 509 13.59 -11.36 -0.18
N LEU A 510 13.01 -10.96 -1.31
CA LEU A 510 13.72 -10.23 -2.35
C LEU A 510 13.64 -8.72 -2.14
N SER A 511 14.68 -8.01 -2.59
CA SER A 511 14.61 -6.56 -2.80
C SER A 511 13.50 -6.19 -3.78
N LEU A 512 12.89 -5.00 -3.63
CA LEU A 512 11.73 -4.62 -4.44
C LEU A 512 12.07 -4.54 -5.93
N GLY A 513 11.30 -5.24 -6.76
CA GLY A 513 11.34 -5.17 -8.22
C GLY A 513 10.91 -3.80 -8.77
N TYR A 514 10.90 -3.66 -10.10
CA TYR A 514 10.50 -2.44 -10.82
C TYR A 514 9.08 -2.02 -10.43
N HIS A 515 8.12 -2.95 -10.42
CA HIS A 515 6.72 -2.68 -10.08
C HIS A 515 6.55 -2.25 -8.61
N LYS A 516 7.07 -3.06 -7.66
CA LYS A 516 6.91 -2.79 -6.22
C LYS A 516 7.69 -1.56 -5.76
N ARG A 517 8.81 -1.23 -6.39
CA ARG A 517 9.52 0.04 -6.20
C ARG A 517 8.64 1.22 -6.60
N ASN A 518 8.00 1.17 -7.76
CA ASN A 518 7.06 2.21 -8.20
C ASN A 518 5.90 2.37 -7.23
N ALA A 519 5.32 1.25 -6.75
CA ALA A 519 4.24 1.28 -5.77
C ALA A 519 4.66 1.95 -4.44
N LEU A 520 5.88 1.71 -3.96
CA LEU A 520 6.40 2.36 -2.75
C LEU A 520 6.58 3.87 -2.95
N ILE A 521 7.12 4.29 -4.11
CA ILE A 521 7.32 5.69 -4.47
C ILE A 521 5.97 6.41 -4.61
N GLU A 522 5.00 5.78 -5.28
CA GLU A 522 3.66 6.34 -5.42
C GLU A 522 2.96 6.49 -4.06
N LYS A 523 3.05 5.48 -3.19
CA LYS A 523 2.53 5.59 -1.82
C LYS A 523 3.13 6.78 -1.08
N TRP A 524 4.46 6.94 -1.15
CA TRP A 524 5.17 8.05 -0.51
C TRP A 524 4.70 9.41 -1.01
N ILE A 525 4.61 9.61 -2.34
CA ILE A 525 4.22 10.92 -2.92
C ILE A 525 2.76 11.27 -2.60
N ARG A 526 1.86 10.28 -2.57
CA ARG A 526 0.45 10.50 -2.22
C ARG A 526 0.23 10.89 -0.75
N LEU A 527 1.23 10.75 0.13
CA LEU A 527 1.05 11.03 1.56
C LEU A 527 0.73 12.51 1.82
N GLY A 528 -0.38 12.76 2.51
CA GLY A 528 -0.79 14.12 2.90
C GLY A 528 -1.35 14.96 1.75
N GLN A 529 -1.55 14.38 0.56
CA GLN A 529 -2.26 15.04 -0.53
C GLN A 529 -3.78 14.84 -0.38
N ASP A 530 -4.56 15.86 -0.75
CA ASP A 530 -6.02 15.82 -0.71
C ASP A 530 -6.56 15.03 -1.91
N VAL A 531 -7.28 13.93 -1.64
CA VAL A 531 -7.81 13.01 -2.65
C VAL A 531 -8.76 13.70 -3.65
N ILE A 532 -9.42 14.79 -3.27
CA ILE A 532 -10.42 15.49 -4.07
C ILE A 532 -9.78 16.46 -5.06
N THR A 533 -8.65 17.09 -4.69
CA THR A 533 -7.98 18.11 -5.52
C THR A 533 -6.77 17.59 -6.29
N LEU A 534 -6.46 16.30 -6.12
CA LEU A 534 -5.29 15.66 -6.69
C LEU A 534 -5.34 15.63 -8.23
N ASN A 535 -4.32 16.21 -8.87
CA ASN A 535 -4.13 16.13 -10.31
C ASN A 535 -3.35 14.85 -10.65
N GLU A 536 -4.04 13.83 -11.15
CA GLU A 536 -3.44 12.53 -11.51
C GLU A 536 -2.36 12.66 -12.61
N GLU A 537 -2.42 13.66 -13.49
CA GLU A 537 -1.36 13.88 -14.50
C GLU A 537 -0.05 14.35 -13.85
N MET A 538 -0.14 15.34 -12.95
CA MET A 538 1.02 15.83 -12.22
C MET A 538 1.61 14.73 -11.34
N LEU A 539 0.77 13.98 -10.65
CA LEU A 539 1.20 12.87 -9.82
C LEU A 539 1.95 11.80 -10.63
N LEU A 540 1.42 11.39 -11.79
CA LEU A 540 2.08 10.41 -12.66
C LEU A 540 3.48 10.88 -13.06
N SER A 541 3.62 12.16 -13.40
CA SER A 541 4.90 12.78 -13.74
C SER A 541 5.87 12.79 -12.55
N GLU A 542 5.42 13.20 -11.37
CA GLU A 542 6.22 13.21 -10.14
C GLU A 542 6.70 11.80 -9.76
N VAL A 543 5.80 10.81 -9.80
CA VAL A 543 6.12 9.40 -9.55
C VAL A 543 7.17 8.89 -10.53
N LYS A 544 7.03 9.23 -11.82
CA LYS A 544 8.00 8.84 -12.85
C LYS A 544 9.38 9.47 -12.60
N GLN A 545 9.43 10.78 -12.31
CA GLN A 545 10.69 11.47 -12.03
C GLN A 545 11.38 10.94 -10.77
N ALA A 546 10.62 10.73 -9.69
CA ALA A 546 11.13 10.13 -8.46
C ALA A 546 11.64 8.71 -8.72
N TYR A 547 10.91 7.90 -9.49
CA TYR A 547 11.32 6.56 -9.89
C TYR A 547 12.66 6.55 -10.64
N ASP A 548 12.83 7.46 -11.60
CA ASP A 548 14.05 7.55 -12.40
C ASP A 548 15.24 8.01 -11.54
N ASN A 549 15.06 9.00 -10.68
CA ASN A 549 16.07 9.49 -9.74
C ASN A 549 16.50 8.40 -8.74
N ILE A 550 15.54 7.69 -8.14
CA ILE A 550 15.83 6.58 -7.23
C ILE A 550 16.52 5.42 -7.96
N SER A 551 16.10 5.10 -9.19
CA SER A 551 16.71 4.04 -9.97
C SER A 551 18.16 4.35 -10.34
N VAL A 552 18.48 5.62 -10.57
CA VAL A 552 19.85 6.11 -10.72
C VAL A 552 20.67 5.92 -9.44
N LEU A 553 20.14 6.37 -8.29
CA LEU A 553 20.82 6.30 -6.99
C LEU A 553 21.05 4.86 -6.48
N LEU A 554 20.16 3.92 -6.78
CA LEU A 554 20.37 2.52 -6.41
C LEU A 554 21.55 1.89 -7.19
N GLY A 555 21.92 2.47 -8.34
CA GLY A 555 22.95 1.96 -9.23
C GLY A 555 22.60 0.59 -9.83
N GLN A 556 23.51 0.01 -10.62
CA GLN A 556 23.41 -1.39 -11.06
C GLN A 556 23.64 -2.33 -9.86
N GLN A 557 22.67 -2.42 -8.96
CA GLN A 557 22.66 -3.30 -7.78
C GLN A 557 23.75 -2.99 -6.73
N LEU A 558 24.25 -1.75 -6.67
CA LEU A 558 25.18 -1.33 -5.62
C LEU A 558 24.49 -1.23 -4.25
N ILE A 559 23.27 -0.70 -4.28
CA ILE A 559 22.36 -0.67 -3.15
C ILE A 559 21.18 -1.59 -3.48
N PRO A 560 20.84 -2.56 -2.62
CA PRO A 560 19.65 -3.36 -2.81
C PRO A 560 18.40 -2.47 -2.69
N SER A 561 17.40 -2.70 -3.52
CA SER A 561 16.14 -1.92 -3.52
C SER A 561 15.22 -2.30 -2.35
N TYR A 562 15.74 -2.37 -1.14
CA TYR A 562 14.92 -2.55 0.05
C TYR A 562 14.19 -1.25 0.43
N PRO A 563 13.04 -1.35 1.13
CA PRO A 563 12.25 -0.19 1.52
C PRO A 563 13.05 0.87 2.28
N VAL A 564 13.92 0.48 3.22
CA VAL A 564 14.72 1.42 4.01
C VAL A 564 15.59 2.33 3.14
N PHE A 565 16.26 1.78 2.13
CA PHE A 565 17.10 2.55 1.23
C PHE A 565 16.26 3.48 0.36
N ILE A 566 15.18 2.99 -0.26
CA ILE A 566 14.32 3.80 -1.11
C ILE A 566 13.72 4.98 -0.33
N LEU A 567 13.17 4.71 0.86
CA LEU A 567 12.53 5.74 1.69
C LEU A 567 13.54 6.77 2.21
N SER A 568 14.74 6.35 2.62
CA SER A 568 15.80 7.28 3.02
C SER A 568 16.30 8.14 1.86
N LEU A 569 16.40 7.59 0.65
CA LEU A 569 16.76 8.35 -0.54
C LEU A 569 15.65 9.34 -0.95
N LEU A 570 14.38 8.93 -0.92
CA LEU A 570 13.23 9.82 -1.18
C LEU A 570 13.19 10.98 -0.18
N GLN A 571 13.40 10.71 1.11
CA GLN A 571 13.53 11.77 2.11
C GLN A 571 14.72 12.70 1.85
N GLY A 572 15.86 12.15 1.41
CA GLY A 572 17.04 12.94 1.04
C GLY A 572 16.78 13.87 -0.14
N LEU A 573 16.08 13.39 -1.17
CA LEU A 573 15.67 14.20 -2.33
C LEU A 573 14.68 15.30 -1.95
N ASN A 574 13.79 15.02 -1.00
CA ASN A 574 12.79 15.97 -0.49
C ASN A 574 13.38 17.02 0.47
N GLN A 575 14.71 17.06 0.65
CA GLN A 575 15.45 18.09 1.41
C GLN A 575 14.96 18.32 2.86
N VAL A 576 14.48 17.27 3.54
CA VAL A 576 13.91 17.37 4.91
C VAL A 576 14.99 17.53 6.01
N PHE A 577 16.25 17.78 5.64
CA PHE A 577 17.36 17.99 6.58
C PHE A 577 17.90 19.43 6.50
N ASP A 578 17.81 20.15 7.61
CA ASP A 578 18.16 21.58 7.75
C ASP A 578 19.65 21.93 7.56
N ASN A 579 20.53 20.96 7.28
CA ASN A 579 21.98 21.19 7.15
C ASN A 579 22.52 20.58 5.85
N PHE A 580 22.31 21.27 4.72
CA PHE A 580 23.00 20.94 3.49
C PHE A 580 24.47 21.38 3.61
N ASP A 581 25.39 20.43 3.56
CA ASP A 581 26.82 20.75 3.40
C ASP A 581 27.02 21.19 1.95
N ILE A 582 27.20 22.49 1.73
CA ILE A 582 27.32 23.14 0.42
C ILE A 582 28.48 22.54 -0.42
N SER A 583 29.42 21.83 0.23
CA SER A 583 30.54 21.17 -0.44
C SER A 583 30.18 19.89 -1.22
N LYS A 584 28.98 19.30 -1.04
CA LYS A 584 28.60 17.99 -1.63
C LYS A 584 27.43 18.13 -2.62
N THR A 585 27.42 17.28 -3.66
CA THR A 585 26.24 17.13 -4.54
C THR A 585 25.05 16.51 -3.77
N SER A 586 23.83 16.70 -4.29
CA SER A 586 22.60 16.10 -3.72
C SER A 586 22.69 14.58 -3.61
N TYR A 587 23.37 13.91 -4.54
CA TYR A 587 23.56 12.46 -4.53
C TYR A 587 24.59 12.05 -3.48
N ALA A 588 25.75 12.72 -3.39
CA ALA A 588 26.71 12.47 -2.29
C ALA A 588 26.07 12.66 -0.91
N PHE A 589 25.20 13.66 -0.77
CA PHE A 589 24.43 13.84 0.45
C PHE A 589 23.57 12.62 0.77
N CYS A 590 22.81 12.10 -0.20
CA CYS A 590 21.96 10.91 -0.02
C CYS A 590 22.75 9.68 0.48
N TYR A 591 23.88 9.33 -0.15
CA TYR A 591 24.70 8.18 0.31
C TYR A 591 25.30 8.42 1.70
N ASN A 592 25.76 9.64 1.97
CA ASN A 592 26.30 10.00 3.27
C ASN A 592 25.22 9.91 4.37
N SER A 593 24.00 10.36 4.08
CA SER A 593 22.86 10.27 4.99
C SER A 593 22.49 8.82 5.33
N LEU A 594 22.61 7.88 4.39
CA LEU A 594 22.42 6.45 4.67
C LEU A 594 23.44 5.94 5.71
N ILE A 595 24.73 6.25 5.51
CA ILE A 595 25.79 5.84 6.45
C ILE A 595 25.58 6.49 7.82
N ILE A 596 25.26 7.78 7.85
CA ILE A 596 25.00 8.52 9.10
C ILE A 596 23.78 7.95 9.84
N ALA A 597 22.69 7.64 9.13
CA ALA A 597 21.49 7.07 9.73
C ALA A 597 21.78 5.70 10.36
N SER A 598 22.57 4.86 9.69
CA SER A 598 23.04 3.58 10.24
C SER A 598 23.89 3.74 11.51
N LEU A 599 24.82 4.71 11.53
CA LEU A 599 25.64 5.02 12.71
C LEU A 599 24.81 5.54 13.89
N LEU A 600 23.83 6.41 13.63
CA LEU A 600 22.92 6.93 14.66
C LEU A 600 22.08 5.80 15.25
N LYS A 601 21.58 4.88 14.41
CA LYS A 601 20.79 3.73 14.85
C LYS A 601 21.58 2.77 15.73
N SER A 602 22.88 2.61 15.49
CA SER A 602 23.75 1.76 16.33
C SER A 602 24.10 2.36 17.68
N GLY A 603 23.70 3.61 17.96
CA GLY A 603 24.02 4.31 19.20
C GLY A 603 25.28 5.16 19.16
N THR A 604 25.84 5.42 17.96
CA THR A 604 26.96 6.35 17.80
C THR A 604 26.53 7.77 18.18
N VAL A 605 27.30 8.42 19.07
CA VAL A 605 26.98 9.77 19.54
C VAL A 605 27.18 10.78 18.40
N LYS A 606 26.23 11.72 18.24
CA LYS A 606 26.18 12.66 17.11
C LYS A 606 27.49 13.43 16.90
N GLU A 607 28.16 13.86 17.97
CA GLU A 607 29.41 14.62 17.91
C GLU A 607 30.60 13.80 17.38
N LYS A 608 30.54 12.46 17.49
CA LYS A 608 31.63 11.56 17.08
C LYS A 608 31.49 11.05 15.64
N ILE A 609 30.35 11.28 14.98
CA ILE A 609 30.05 10.75 13.64
C ILE A 609 31.09 11.20 12.61
N ASN A 610 31.47 12.47 12.61
CA ASN A 610 32.46 12.99 11.66
C ASN A 610 33.84 12.31 11.83
N GLY A 611 34.25 12.03 13.07
CA GLY A 611 35.49 11.30 13.35
C GLY A 611 35.43 9.85 12.87
N VAL A 612 34.28 9.19 13.04
CA VAL A 612 34.06 7.82 12.53
C VAL A 612 34.10 7.79 11.00
N LEU A 613 33.45 8.75 10.33
CA LEU A 613 33.48 8.86 8.87
C LEU A 613 34.89 9.11 8.32
N LYS A 614 35.68 9.97 8.99
CA LYS A 614 37.08 10.20 8.61
C LYS A 614 37.92 8.92 8.74
N PHE A 615 37.81 8.21 9.87
CA PHE A 615 38.48 6.93 10.06
C PHE A 615 38.08 5.91 8.98
N LEU A 616 36.78 5.77 8.71
CA LEU A 616 36.26 4.86 7.68
C LEU A 616 36.79 5.18 6.28
N SER A 617 36.89 6.46 5.92
CA SER A 617 37.40 6.90 4.62
C SER A 617 38.90 6.58 4.47
N GLU A 618 39.71 6.83 5.50
CA GLU A 618 41.14 6.44 5.50
C GLU A 618 41.31 4.91 5.46
N PHE A 619 40.51 4.17 6.24
CA PHE A 619 40.58 2.71 6.27
C PHE A 619 40.18 2.08 4.92
N ALA A 620 39.11 2.57 4.32
CA ALA A 620 38.67 2.09 3.01
C ALA A 620 39.75 2.33 1.93
N TYR A 621 40.38 3.51 1.94
CA TYR A 621 41.47 3.82 1.01
C TYR A 621 42.75 3.01 1.27
N TYR A 622 43.11 2.79 2.53
CA TYR A 622 44.20 1.88 2.89
C TYR A 622 43.98 0.48 2.33
N ARG A 623 42.76 -0.05 2.48
CA ARG A 623 42.36 -1.35 1.92
C ARG A 623 42.39 -1.37 0.40
N TYR A 624 41.99 -0.29 -0.25
CA TYR A 624 42.08 -0.13 -1.70
C TYR A 624 43.54 -0.22 -2.20
N LYS A 625 44.49 0.43 -1.51
CA LYS A 625 45.92 0.41 -1.88
C LYS A 625 46.64 -0.90 -1.58
N GLN A 626 46.42 -1.48 -0.40
CA GLN A 626 47.24 -2.60 0.10
C GLN A 626 46.89 -3.95 -0.53
N HIS A 627 45.63 -4.18 -0.94
CA HIS A 627 45.19 -5.49 -1.41
C HIS A 627 44.09 -5.38 -2.47
N THR A 628 44.48 -5.43 -3.74
CA THR A 628 43.58 -5.33 -4.89
C THR A 628 42.54 -6.45 -4.99
N GLU A 629 42.70 -7.59 -4.30
CA GLU A 629 41.82 -8.77 -4.46
C GLU A 629 41.18 -9.31 -3.16
N LYS A 630 41.66 -8.94 -1.96
CA LYS A 630 41.13 -9.51 -0.70
C LYS A 630 39.94 -8.70 -0.17
N LYS A 631 38.74 -9.23 -0.38
CA LYS A 631 37.46 -8.70 0.14
C LYS A 631 37.34 -8.70 1.68
N TYR A 632 38.09 -9.56 2.35
CA TYR A 632 38.00 -9.79 3.79
C TYR A 632 39.24 -9.27 4.55
N PHE A 633 39.06 -8.91 5.80
CA PHE A 633 40.11 -8.54 6.75
C PHE A 633 39.82 -9.16 8.12
N ASP A 634 40.85 -9.38 8.93
CA ASP A 634 40.71 -9.88 10.30
C ASP A 634 40.88 -8.75 11.34
N GLU A 635 40.64 -9.07 12.62
CA GLU A 635 40.79 -8.11 13.73
C GLU A 635 42.24 -7.59 13.87
N ASN A 636 43.23 -8.41 13.53
CA ASN A 636 44.64 -8.02 13.58
C ASN A 636 44.97 -6.96 12.53
N ASN A 637 44.49 -7.11 11.29
CA ASN A 637 44.61 -6.13 10.22
C ASN A 637 43.92 -4.81 10.60
N PHE A 638 42.74 -4.88 11.21
CA PHE A 638 42.02 -3.70 11.68
C PHE A 638 42.80 -2.97 12.79
N ARG A 639 43.33 -3.70 13.77
CA ARG A 639 44.17 -3.14 14.85
C ARG A 639 45.48 -2.55 14.35
N ALA A 640 46.14 -3.20 13.39
CA ALA A 640 47.36 -2.68 12.78
C ALA A 640 47.11 -1.30 12.15
N PHE A 641 46.11 -1.20 11.28
CA PHE A 641 45.71 0.08 10.69
C PHE A 641 45.29 1.11 11.75
N TYR A 642 44.55 0.68 12.77
CA TYR A 642 44.10 1.58 13.84
C TYR A 642 45.28 2.20 14.62
N ASN A 643 46.37 1.45 14.81
CA ASN A 643 47.59 1.96 15.44
C ASN A 643 48.31 2.94 14.52
N ASP A 644 48.44 2.62 13.22
CA ASP A 644 49.04 3.53 12.23
C ASP A 644 48.24 4.86 12.14
N TYR A 645 46.90 4.77 12.10
CA TYR A 645 46.02 5.93 12.07
C TYR A 645 46.18 6.84 13.30
N LYS A 646 46.50 6.26 14.46
CA LYS A 646 46.70 7.00 15.72
C LYS A 646 47.96 7.85 15.75
N GLU A 647 48.94 7.57 14.89
CA GLU A 647 50.14 8.39 14.79
C GLU A 647 49.81 9.78 14.22
N ASP A 648 48.87 9.83 13.26
CA ASP A 648 48.50 11.05 12.54
C ASP A 648 47.18 11.69 13.03
N TYR A 649 46.25 10.91 13.59
CA TYR A 649 44.89 11.35 13.90
C TYR A 649 44.33 10.79 15.21
N ASN A 650 43.37 11.52 15.81
CA ASN A 650 42.65 11.04 16.98
C ASN A 650 41.48 10.12 16.59
N ALA A 651 41.46 8.91 17.13
CA ALA A 651 40.35 7.97 16.95
C ALA A 651 39.19 8.26 17.93
N PRO A 652 37.92 8.21 17.48
CA PRO A 652 36.75 8.57 18.31
C PRO A 652 36.41 7.53 19.40
N TYR A 653 36.87 6.29 19.25
CA TYR A 653 36.62 5.13 20.12
C TYR A 653 37.86 4.23 20.18
N SER A 654 37.92 3.27 21.11
CA SER A 654 38.90 2.18 21.09
C SER A 654 38.70 1.28 19.86
N ALA A 655 39.71 0.48 19.48
CA ALA A 655 39.63 -0.38 18.30
C ALA A 655 38.45 -1.36 18.39
N GLU A 656 38.26 -1.97 19.57
CA GLU A 656 37.21 -2.94 19.84
C GLU A 656 35.82 -2.30 19.77
N ALA A 657 35.63 -1.18 20.48
CA ALA A 657 34.36 -0.46 20.51
C ALA A 657 34.01 0.12 19.13
N LEU A 658 35.01 0.57 18.37
CA LEU A 658 34.80 1.06 17.00
C LEU A 658 34.33 -0.06 16.08
N LEU A 659 35.00 -1.22 16.10
CA LEU A 659 34.62 -2.38 15.28
C LEU A 659 33.22 -2.88 15.65
N GLU A 660 32.90 -2.96 16.95
CA GLU A 660 31.57 -3.34 17.44
C GLU A 660 30.49 -2.36 16.97
N ASN A 661 30.72 -1.05 17.10
CA ASN A 661 29.78 -0.02 16.63
C ASN A 661 29.54 -0.09 15.12
N LEU A 662 30.58 -0.40 14.33
CA LEU A 662 30.49 -0.56 12.87
C LEU A 662 29.76 -1.83 12.46
N CYS A 663 29.92 -2.92 13.23
CA CYS A 663 29.14 -4.15 13.09
C CYS A 663 27.65 -3.94 13.43
N ASN A 664 27.37 -3.26 14.54
CA ASN A 664 26.00 -2.92 14.94
C ASN A 664 25.32 -1.94 13.96
N ALA A 665 26.10 -1.08 13.29
CA ALA A 665 25.60 -0.19 12.25
C ALA A 665 25.41 -0.89 10.89
N ASP A 666 25.79 -2.16 10.75
CA ASP A 666 25.80 -2.87 9.46
C ASP A 666 26.60 -2.13 8.38
N ILE A 667 27.71 -1.50 8.78
CA ILE A 667 28.71 -0.91 7.88
C ILE A 667 29.79 -1.95 7.56
N ILE A 668 30.18 -2.71 8.58
CA ILE A 668 31.05 -3.87 8.51
C ILE A 668 30.24 -5.08 8.96
N ARG A 669 30.41 -6.24 8.32
CA ARG A 669 29.80 -7.50 8.72
C ARG A 669 30.85 -8.56 9.00
N CYS A 670 30.58 -9.41 9.99
CA CYS A 670 31.33 -10.64 10.20
C CYS A 670 30.84 -11.70 9.20
N ALA A 671 31.72 -12.17 8.32
CA ALA A 671 31.38 -13.17 7.31
C ALA A 671 31.49 -14.59 7.85
N ASP A 672 32.57 -14.90 8.57
CA ASP A 672 32.86 -16.19 9.22
C ASP A 672 33.91 -15.96 10.33
N SER A 673 33.78 -16.62 11.48
CA SER A 673 34.75 -16.69 12.62
C SER A 673 35.96 -15.73 12.58
N GLY A 674 35.72 -14.42 12.79
CA GLY A 674 36.77 -13.39 12.91
C GLY A 674 37.20 -12.72 11.61
N CYS A 675 36.57 -13.05 10.48
CA CYS A 675 36.73 -12.40 9.17
C CYS A 675 35.62 -11.38 8.93
N TYR A 676 36.01 -10.15 8.62
CA TYR A 676 35.14 -9.00 8.43
C TYR A 676 35.19 -8.50 6.98
N THR A 677 34.12 -7.84 6.54
CA THR A 677 34.04 -7.16 5.24
C THR A 677 33.06 -5.98 5.31
N PHE A 678 33.15 -5.02 4.40
CA PHE A 678 32.12 -3.98 4.29
C PHE A 678 30.77 -4.62 3.90
N SER A 679 29.70 -4.25 4.60
CA SER A 679 28.38 -4.88 4.41
C SER A 679 27.86 -4.74 2.98
N TYR A 680 28.07 -3.56 2.40
CA TYR A 680 27.71 -3.28 1.00
C TYR A 680 28.89 -2.65 0.24
N LYS A 681 29.00 -3.03 -1.04
CA LYS A 681 30.04 -2.52 -1.96
C LYS A 681 30.02 -1.00 -2.09
N TYR A 682 28.82 -0.39 -2.12
CA TYR A 682 28.68 1.07 -2.26
C TYR A 682 29.34 1.83 -1.12
N ILE A 683 29.28 1.32 0.12
CA ILE A 683 29.90 1.98 1.28
C ILE A 683 31.40 2.08 1.08
N PHE A 684 32.03 0.98 0.66
CA PHE A 684 33.44 0.93 0.36
C PHE A 684 33.81 1.90 -0.78
N TYR A 685 33.10 1.83 -1.92
CA TYR A 685 33.40 2.68 -3.08
C TYR A 685 33.20 4.17 -2.79
N PHE A 686 32.15 4.52 -2.04
CA PHE A 686 31.87 5.89 -1.61
C PHE A 686 32.98 6.45 -0.71
N LEU A 687 33.39 5.68 0.31
CA LEU A 687 34.43 6.09 1.25
C LEU A 687 35.82 6.22 0.59
N VAL A 688 36.14 5.35 -0.36
CA VAL A 688 37.37 5.43 -1.18
C VAL A 688 37.33 6.68 -2.04
N ALA A 689 36.23 6.92 -2.75
CA ALA A 689 36.06 8.10 -3.59
C ALA A 689 36.15 9.41 -2.78
N GLN A 690 35.60 9.44 -1.56
CA GLN A 690 35.73 10.56 -0.65
C GLN A 690 37.21 10.89 -0.35
N LYS A 691 38.04 9.88 -0.08
CA LYS A 691 39.48 10.08 0.17
C LYS A 691 40.22 10.51 -1.11
N ILE A 692 39.93 9.90 -2.25
CA ILE A 692 40.54 10.29 -3.54
C ILE A 692 40.17 11.74 -3.87
N SER A 693 38.92 12.15 -3.66
CA SER A 693 38.49 13.54 -3.85
C SER A 693 39.26 14.51 -2.98
N GLN A 694 39.58 14.14 -1.73
CA GLN A 694 40.43 14.96 -0.86
C GLN A 694 41.85 15.09 -1.45
N LEU A 695 42.46 13.97 -1.84
CA LEU A 695 43.81 13.98 -2.44
C LEU A 695 43.86 14.78 -3.75
N VAL A 696 42.80 14.72 -4.54
CA VAL A 696 42.64 15.50 -5.77
C VAL A 696 42.66 17.00 -5.47
N ASN A 697 41.87 17.44 -4.49
CA ASN A 697 41.80 18.84 -4.08
C ASN A 697 43.14 19.33 -3.51
N ASP A 698 43.88 18.45 -2.84
CA ASP A 698 45.19 18.70 -2.25
C ASP A 698 46.36 18.62 -3.27
N ASN A 699 46.08 18.35 -4.56
CA ASN A 699 47.08 18.08 -5.62
C ASN A 699 48.04 16.91 -5.31
N GLN A 700 47.55 15.87 -4.64
CA GLN A 700 48.31 14.67 -4.25
C GLN A 700 47.77 13.39 -4.89
N ALA A 701 47.01 13.51 -5.98
CA ALA A 701 46.33 12.40 -6.65
C ALA A 701 47.01 11.92 -7.95
N ASP A 702 48.30 12.22 -8.13
CA ASP A 702 49.04 12.00 -9.39
C ASP A 702 48.81 10.58 -9.97
N GLY A 703 48.19 10.54 -11.14
CA GLY A 703 47.92 9.32 -11.92
C GLY A 703 46.75 8.44 -11.46
N ILE A 704 46.21 8.64 -10.25
CA ILE A 704 45.16 7.76 -9.69
C ILE A 704 43.89 7.78 -10.55
N VAL A 705 43.47 8.96 -11.00
CA VAL A 705 42.23 9.11 -11.77
C VAL A 705 42.38 8.56 -13.19
N GLN A 706 43.56 8.69 -13.78
CA GLN A 706 43.89 8.07 -15.07
C GLN A 706 43.83 6.54 -14.98
N GLU A 707 44.35 5.96 -13.89
CA GLU A 707 44.26 4.51 -13.66
C GLU A 707 42.81 4.03 -13.52
N LEU A 708 41.96 4.79 -12.82
CA LEU A 708 40.52 4.50 -12.73
C LEU A 708 39.84 4.54 -14.11
N CYS A 709 40.17 5.53 -14.94
CA CYS A 709 39.66 5.67 -16.30
C CYS A 709 40.10 4.53 -17.22
N MET A 710 41.36 4.07 -17.11
CA MET A 710 41.88 2.95 -17.93
C MET A 710 41.25 1.60 -17.58
N ASN A 711 40.75 1.44 -16.34
CA ASN A 711 40.17 0.20 -15.84
C ASN A 711 38.63 0.26 -15.72
N LEU A 712 37.98 1.08 -16.55
CA LEU A 712 36.55 1.34 -16.47
C LEU A 712 35.68 0.09 -16.67
N HIS A 713 36.18 -0.95 -17.34
CA HIS A 713 35.46 -2.21 -17.53
C HIS A 713 35.27 -2.98 -16.22
N ARG A 714 36.08 -2.70 -15.20
CA ARG A 714 35.96 -3.29 -13.85
C ARG A 714 34.88 -2.60 -13.02
N GLU A 715 34.18 -3.37 -12.18
CA GLU A 715 33.06 -2.85 -11.38
C GLU A 715 33.54 -1.82 -10.35
N ARG A 716 34.62 -2.12 -9.64
CA ARG A 716 35.14 -1.30 -8.53
C ARG A 716 35.55 0.10 -9.02
N GLU A 717 36.39 0.16 -10.04
CA GLU A 717 36.98 1.40 -10.57
C GLU A 717 35.90 2.31 -11.15
N ALA A 718 34.97 1.77 -11.95
CA ALA A 718 33.87 2.53 -12.52
C ALA A 718 32.96 3.16 -11.46
N ASN A 719 32.66 2.43 -10.38
CA ASN A 719 31.80 2.95 -9.32
C ASN A 719 32.54 3.96 -8.42
N ILE A 720 33.83 3.77 -8.14
CA ILE A 720 34.66 4.78 -7.47
C ILE A 720 34.65 6.10 -8.28
N LEU A 721 34.78 6.02 -9.61
CA LEU A 721 34.71 7.17 -10.51
C LEU A 721 33.36 7.91 -10.42
N ILE A 722 32.25 7.18 -10.36
CA ILE A 722 30.91 7.77 -10.16
C ILE A 722 30.81 8.51 -8.83
N PHE A 723 31.29 7.90 -7.74
CA PHE A 723 31.26 8.55 -6.43
C PHE A 723 32.22 9.74 -6.34
N LEU A 724 33.35 9.70 -7.06
CA LEU A 724 34.29 10.81 -7.13
C LEU A 724 33.63 12.05 -7.75
N VAL A 725 32.84 11.86 -8.80
CA VAL A 725 32.00 12.92 -9.39
C VAL A 725 31.07 13.55 -8.35
N TYR A 726 30.47 12.75 -7.47
CA TYR A 726 29.53 13.27 -6.47
C TYR A 726 30.20 14.12 -5.38
N HIS A 727 31.51 13.99 -5.17
CA HIS A 727 32.28 14.72 -4.16
C HIS A 727 32.90 16.05 -4.66
N ASN A 728 32.50 16.54 -5.84
CA ASN A 728 32.93 17.82 -6.43
C ASN A 728 34.43 17.93 -6.77
N GLY A 729 35.14 16.81 -6.91
CA GLY A 729 36.53 16.79 -7.37
C GLY A 729 36.67 16.79 -8.89
N THR A 730 35.82 17.50 -9.66
CA THR A 730 35.70 17.29 -11.12
C THR A 730 36.47 18.27 -11.99
N GLU A 731 36.65 19.55 -11.62
CA GLU A 731 37.20 20.54 -12.55
C GLU A 731 38.58 20.17 -13.14
N LYS A 732 39.44 19.47 -12.37
CA LYS A 732 40.79 19.08 -12.83
C LYS A 732 40.85 17.72 -13.52
N GLN A 733 39.79 16.90 -13.44
CA GLN A 733 39.75 15.50 -13.89
C GLN A 733 38.76 15.29 -15.04
N MET A 734 37.95 16.31 -15.35
CA MET A 734 36.99 16.23 -16.45
C MET A 734 37.66 15.90 -17.79
N GLU A 735 38.88 16.39 -18.01
CA GLU A 735 39.63 16.13 -19.23
C GLU A 735 40.05 14.66 -19.36
N ASP A 736 40.53 14.04 -18.27
CA ASP A 736 40.89 12.61 -18.27
C ASP A 736 39.66 11.73 -18.56
N LEU A 737 38.50 12.09 -18.01
CA LEU A 737 37.25 11.37 -18.25
C LEU A 737 36.73 11.59 -19.69
N LEU A 738 36.79 12.83 -20.19
CA LEU A 738 36.43 13.14 -21.58
C LEU A 738 37.34 12.36 -22.54
N PHE A 739 38.65 12.33 -22.28
CA PHE A 739 39.59 11.56 -23.07
C PHE A 739 39.26 10.07 -23.04
N ALA A 740 39.04 9.49 -21.85
CA ALA A 740 38.65 8.09 -21.72
C ALA A 740 37.32 7.78 -22.42
N SER A 741 36.40 8.74 -22.51
CA SER A 741 35.16 8.60 -23.24
C SER A 741 35.36 8.50 -24.76
N MET A 742 36.44 9.07 -25.30
CA MET A 742 36.72 9.03 -26.74
C MET A 742 37.23 7.66 -27.22
N LEU A 743 37.86 6.88 -26.34
CA LEU A 743 38.56 5.64 -26.70
C LEU A 743 37.66 4.50 -27.23
N PRO A 744 36.48 4.19 -26.64
CA PRO A 744 35.67 3.07 -27.13
C PRO A 744 35.22 3.29 -28.56
N PHE A 745 35.50 2.30 -29.41
CA PHE A 745 35.17 2.29 -30.83
C PHE A 745 35.69 3.52 -31.59
N GLU A 746 36.85 4.08 -31.22
CA GLU A 746 37.43 5.27 -31.84
C GLU A 746 37.64 5.15 -33.37
N ASP A 747 37.87 3.92 -33.86
CA ASP A 747 38.03 3.62 -35.29
C ASP A 747 36.72 3.72 -36.09
N TYR A 748 35.56 3.73 -35.42
CA TYR A 748 34.25 3.76 -36.05
C TYR A 748 33.73 5.19 -36.17
N LYS A 749 33.17 5.52 -37.35
CA LYS A 749 32.45 6.79 -37.52
C LYS A 749 31.08 6.74 -36.84
N PRO A 750 30.66 7.81 -36.14
CA PRO A 750 29.30 7.94 -35.63
C PRO A 750 28.25 7.74 -36.73
N ILE A 751 27.20 6.99 -36.44
CA ILE A 751 26.00 6.91 -37.30
C ILE A 751 25.33 8.28 -37.44
N THR A 752 24.66 8.51 -38.57
CA THR A 752 23.91 9.75 -38.82
C THR A 752 22.43 9.52 -39.09
N LEU A 753 22.05 8.31 -39.54
CA LEU A 753 20.73 8.00 -40.14
C LEU A 753 20.41 8.78 -41.43
N ASP A 754 21.40 9.38 -42.08
CA ASP A 754 21.25 9.88 -43.44
C ASP A 754 21.01 8.71 -44.41
N ARG A 755 20.47 9.00 -45.60
CA ARG A 755 20.12 7.95 -46.58
C ARG A 755 21.32 7.11 -47.05
N ASP A 756 22.52 7.67 -46.98
CA ASP A 756 23.75 6.98 -47.36
C ASP A 756 24.35 6.16 -46.21
N ASP A 757 23.87 6.35 -44.99
CA ASP A 757 24.34 5.68 -43.77
C ASP A 757 24.02 4.17 -43.79
N PRO A 758 24.97 3.30 -43.37
CA PRO A 758 24.75 1.85 -43.29
C PRO A 758 23.55 1.44 -42.42
N LEU A 759 23.33 2.12 -41.30
CA LEU A 759 22.20 1.87 -40.40
C LEU A 759 20.86 2.16 -41.09
N PHE A 760 20.79 3.26 -41.86
CA PHE A 760 19.59 3.57 -42.64
C PHE A 760 19.29 2.45 -43.63
N LYS A 761 20.30 2.01 -44.39
CA LYS A 761 20.13 0.94 -45.39
C LYS A 761 19.68 -0.37 -44.74
N GLY A 762 20.31 -0.78 -43.64
CA GLY A 762 19.93 -1.99 -42.90
C GLY A 762 18.48 -1.94 -42.38
N ILE A 763 18.07 -0.84 -41.75
CA ILE A 763 16.71 -0.74 -41.20
C ILE A 763 15.67 -0.56 -42.32
N ASN A 764 15.99 0.18 -43.39
CA ASN A 764 15.06 0.44 -44.49
C ASN A 764 14.52 -0.86 -45.12
N ASP A 765 15.30 -1.93 -45.14
CA ASP A 765 14.89 -3.26 -45.60
C ASP A 765 13.73 -3.89 -44.80
N ILE A 766 13.54 -3.48 -43.54
CA ILE A 766 12.52 -4.01 -42.63
C ILE A 766 11.44 -3.01 -42.26
N VAL A 767 11.56 -1.73 -42.70
CA VAL A 767 10.64 -0.64 -42.34
C VAL A 767 9.18 -1.02 -42.56
N ASP A 768 8.85 -1.65 -43.69
CA ASP A 768 7.47 -2.04 -43.99
C ASP A 768 6.89 -3.08 -43.02
N GLY A 769 7.75 -3.89 -42.39
CA GLY A 769 7.34 -4.88 -41.39
C GLY A 769 7.18 -4.34 -39.97
N ILE A 770 7.73 -3.15 -39.68
CA ILE A 770 7.68 -2.51 -38.35
C ILE A 770 6.76 -1.29 -38.30
N LYS A 771 6.24 -0.85 -39.45
CA LYS A 771 5.32 0.29 -39.58
C LYS A 771 4.11 0.13 -38.66
N SER A 772 3.86 1.13 -37.83
CA SER A 772 2.58 1.26 -37.14
C SER A 772 1.65 2.16 -37.93
N GLU A 773 0.44 1.68 -38.20
CA GLU A 773 -0.63 2.46 -38.84
C GLU A 773 -1.71 2.89 -37.84
N VAL A 774 -1.59 2.49 -36.58
CA VAL A 774 -2.67 2.58 -35.59
C VAL A 774 -2.20 3.19 -34.28
N MET A 775 -3.11 3.95 -33.65
CA MET A 775 -2.94 4.53 -32.33
C MET A 775 -4.21 4.30 -31.50
N LEU A 776 -4.04 3.78 -30.29
CA LEU A 776 -5.16 3.50 -29.39
C LEU A 776 -5.63 4.78 -28.68
N GLN A 777 -6.94 5.00 -28.63
CA GLN A 777 -7.54 6.22 -28.07
C GLN A 777 -7.72 6.19 -26.55
N ASN A 778 -8.00 5.02 -25.97
CA ASN A 778 -8.41 4.87 -24.57
C ASN A 778 -7.41 3.98 -23.79
N VAL A 779 -6.16 4.43 -23.70
CA VAL A 779 -5.13 3.77 -22.89
C VAL A 779 -4.98 4.51 -21.58
N ASP A 780 -5.14 3.82 -20.46
CA ASP A 780 -4.80 4.36 -19.15
C ASP A 780 -3.26 4.37 -18.98
N PRO A 781 -2.62 5.55 -18.86
CA PRO A 781 -1.17 5.65 -18.68
C PRO A 781 -0.65 4.91 -17.44
N ARG A 782 -1.45 4.86 -16.37
CA ARG A 782 -1.07 4.20 -15.11
C ARG A 782 -1.04 2.68 -15.30
N GLU A 783 -2.10 2.11 -15.89
CA GLU A 783 -2.17 0.68 -16.18
C GLU A 783 -1.05 0.26 -17.15
N ASN A 784 -0.82 1.05 -18.20
CA ASN A 784 0.24 0.76 -19.17
C ASN A 784 1.65 0.80 -18.53
N ARG A 785 1.88 1.74 -17.60
CA ARG A 785 3.12 1.78 -16.80
C ARG A 785 3.28 0.53 -15.95
N ASP A 786 2.23 0.08 -15.25
CA ASP A 786 2.29 -1.13 -14.43
C ASP A 786 2.60 -2.37 -15.26
N ILE A 787 2.01 -2.50 -16.46
CA ILE A 787 2.32 -3.57 -17.41
C ILE A 787 3.80 -3.52 -17.83
N ALA A 788 4.32 -2.34 -18.14
CA ALA A 788 5.72 -2.17 -18.54
C ALA A 788 6.72 -2.52 -17.41
N LEU A 789 6.40 -2.15 -16.18
CA LEU A 789 7.21 -2.47 -15.00
C LEU A 789 7.20 -3.97 -14.69
N LYS A 790 6.04 -4.63 -14.74
CA LYS A 790 5.93 -6.10 -14.57
C LYS A 790 6.71 -6.85 -15.66
N LYS A 791 6.64 -6.41 -16.92
CA LYS A 791 7.47 -6.97 -18.01
C LYS A 791 8.97 -6.82 -17.74
N SER A 792 9.37 -5.70 -17.11
CA SER A 792 10.77 -5.46 -16.72
C SER A 792 11.22 -6.39 -15.59
N ASP A 793 10.35 -6.64 -14.61
CA ASP A 793 10.57 -7.65 -13.57
C ASP A 793 10.72 -9.05 -14.17
N ASP A 794 9.84 -9.46 -15.09
CA ASP A 794 9.91 -10.76 -15.76
C ASP A 794 11.18 -10.93 -16.59
N MET A 795 11.60 -9.89 -17.32
CA MET A 795 12.86 -9.90 -18.07
C MET A 795 14.06 -10.02 -17.14
N LYS A 796 14.10 -9.27 -16.03
CA LYS A 796 15.18 -9.34 -15.05
C LYS A 796 15.27 -10.75 -14.43
N ARG A 797 14.13 -11.30 -14.01
CA ARG A 797 14.04 -12.66 -13.46
C ARG A 797 14.52 -13.72 -14.46
N LYS A 798 14.10 -13.63 -15.73
CA LYS A 798 14.60 -14.52 -16.81
C LYS A 798 16.11 -14.40 -17.03
N PHE A 799 16.65 -13.19 -16.91
CA PHE A 799 18.08 -12.94 -17.03
C PHE A 799 18.88 -13.50 -15.84
N GLU A 800 18.34 -13.36 -14.63
CA GLU A 800 18.97 -13.89 -13.40
C GLU A 800 18.98 -15.42 -13.35
N ARG A 801 17.99 -16.09 -13.95
CA ARG A 801 17.95 -17.56 -14.09
C ARG A 801 18.99 -18.14 -15.04
N LYS A 802 19.49 -17.38 -16.02
CA LYS A 802 20.49 -17.90 -16.95
C LYS A 802 21.79 -18.20 -16.19
N ASN A 803 22.40 -19.34 -16.50
CA ASN A 803 23.57 -19.87 -15.83
C ASN A 803 24.63 -18.77 -15.61
N PRO A 804 25.11 -18.51 -14.38
CA PRO A 804 26.10 -17.46 -14.10
C PRO A 804 27.36 -17.59 -14.96
N GLN A 805 27.71 -18.82 -15.36
CA GLN A 805 28.82 -19.14 -16.26
C GLN A 805 28.66 -18.61 -17.69
N MET A 806 27.45 -18.22 -18.13
CA MET A 806 27.22 -17.58 -19.43
C MET A 806 27.42 -16.06 -19.39
N ARG A 807 27.71 -15.47 -18.22
CA ARG A 807 27.99 -14.04 -18.11
C ARG A 807 29.47 -13.77 -18.41
N PRO A 808 29.81 -12.71 -19.14
CA PRO A 808 31.20 -12.32 -19.35
C PRO A 808 31.87 -12.04 -17.99
N SER A 809 32.97 -12.74 -17.73
CA SER A 809 33.85 -12.52 -16.58
C SER A 809 34.79 -11.34 -16.82
N GLU A 810 35.48 -10.87 -15.76
CA GLU A 810 36.53 -9.86 -15.92
C GLU A 810 37.64 -10.35 -16.87
N GLU A 811 37.98 -11.64 -16.85
CA GLU A 811 38.92 -12.21 -17.82
C GLU A 811 38.43 -12.12 -19.27
N ASP A 812 37.12 -12.28 -19.50
CA ASP A 812 36.56 -12.19 -20.85
C ASP A 812 36.67 -10.76 -21.39
N PHE A 813 36.48 -9.76 -20.52
CA PHE A 813 36.71 -8.35 -20.88
C PHE A 813 38.18 -8.04 -21.13
N GLU A 814 39.12 -8.65 -20.40
CA GLU A 814 40.56 -8.45 -20.66
C GLU A 814 41.00 -9.14 -21.97
N LYS A 815 40.39 -10.27 -22.34
CA LYS A 815 40.73 -11.04 -23.56
C LYS A 815 40.07 -10.52 -24.83
N ASN A 816 38.92 -9.84 -24.72
CA ASN A 816 38.14 -9.39 -25.87
C ASN A 816 37.90 -7.88 -25.85
N THR A 817 38.65 -7.16 -26.69
CA THR A 817 38.58 -5.70 -26.83
C THR A 817 37.17 -5.21 -27.18
N CYS A 818 36.44 -5.90 -28.06
CA CYS A 818 35.08 -5.49 -28.44
C CYS A 818 34.11 -5.60 -27.25
N LEU A 819 34.19 -6.67 -26.46
CA LEU A 819 33.38 -6.80 -25.25
C LEU A 819 33.74 -5.75 -24.20
N ARG A 820 35.03 -5.44 -24.06
CA ARG A 820 35.52 -4.38 -23.18
C ARG A 820 34.97 -3.01 -23.58
N ASP A 821 35.05 -2.68 -24.86
CA ASP A 821 34.60 -1.40 -25.40
C ASP A 821 33.09 -1.25 -25.29
N LEU A 822 32.30 -2.32 -25.55
CA LEU A 822 30.86 -2.32 -25.30
C LEU A 822 30.52 -2.01 -23.83
N ASN A 823 31.20 -2.67 -22.89
CA ASN A 823 30.97 -2.45 -21.46
C ASN A 823 31.41 -1.04 -21.04
N ASN A 824 32.54 -0.56 -21.57
CA ASN A 824 33.04 0.78 -21.34
C ASN A 824 32.08 1.84 -21.85
N THR A 825 31.54 1.70 -23.07
CA THR A 825 30.51 2.60 -23.63
C THR A 825 29.34 2.79 -22.66
N PHE A 826 28.75 1.70 -22.15
CA PHE A 826 27.63 1.81 -21.23
C PHE A 826 27.99 2.52 -19.92
N LYS A 827 29.18 2.27 -19.40
CA LYS A 827 29.65 2.90 -18.15
C LYS A 827 30.03 4.37 -18.35
N ILE A 828 30.68 4.72 -19.46
CA ILE A 828 31.01 6.10 -19.84
C ILE A 828 29.73 6.92 -19.98
N ILE A 829 28.77 6.48 -20.80
CA ILE A 829 27.50 7.20 -20.98
C ILE A 829 26.80 7.40 -19.63
N ARG A 830 26.87 6.41 -18.74
CA ARG A 830 26.33 6.53 -17.37
C ARG A 830 27.07 7.58 -16.57
N ILE A 831 28.40 7.54 -16.50
CA ILE A 831 29.22 8.49 -15.72
C ILE A 831 29.01 9.92 -16.22
N LEU A 832 29.10 10.13 -17.54
CA LEU A 832 28.87 11.44 -18.16
C LEU A 832 27.46 11.94 -17.87
N GLY A 833 26.44 11.09 -18.01
CA GLY A 833 25.06 11.42 -17.66
C GLY A 833 24.88 11.79 -16.19
N GLN A 834 25.59 11.12 -15.27
CA GLN A 834 25.57 11.48 -13.84
C GLN A 834 26.20 12.85 -13.57
N ILE A 835 27.29 13.19 -14.26
CA ILE A 835 27.92 14.51 -14.14
C ILE A 835 26.94 15.58 -14.62
N VAL A 836 26.37 15.39 -15.82
CA VAL A 836 25.41 16.33 -16.42
C VAL A 836 24.22 16.54 -15.48
N LYS A 837 23.64 15.47 -14.92
CA LYS A 837 22.49 15.55 -14.01
C LYS A 837 22.78 16.30 -12.72
N ASN A 838 23.94 16.07 -12.13
CA ASN A 838 24.27 16.60 -10.80
C ASN A 838 24.90 17.99 -10.83
N GLN A 839 25.55 18.34 -11.93
CA GLN A 839 26.32 19.57 -12.05
C GLN A 839 25.82 20.47 -13.19
N MET A 840 24.60 20.25 -13.68
CA MET A 840 24.00 21.02 -14.78
C MET A 840 23.98 22.53 -14.52
N GLU A 841 23.77 22.91 -13.27
CA GLU A 841 23.68 24.30 -12.82
C GLU A 841 25.00 24.86 -12.27
N THR A 842 25.99 23.99 -11.98
CA THR A 842 27.25 24.37 -11.33
C THR A 842 28.45 24.39 -12.29
N LEU A 843 28.46 23.53 -13.32
CA LEU A 843 29.51 23.55 -14.35
C LEU A 843 29.25 24.61 -15.42
N LYS A 844 30.31 25.00 -16.13
CA LYS A 844 30.18 25.92 -17.28
C LYS A 844 29.39 25.25 -18.39
N LYS A 845 28.47 26.00 -19.02
CA LYS A 845 27.61 25.51 -20.11
C LYS A 845 28.39 24.80 -21.23
N GLU A 846 29.54 25.34 -21.63
CA GLU A 846 30.39 24.75 -22.67
C GLU A 846 30.92 23.35 -22.29
N GLN A 847 31.24 23.12 -21.00
CA GLN A 847 31.68 21.82 -20.52
C GLN A 847 30.52 20.82 -20.53
N ILE A 848 29.33 21.24 -20.10
CA ILE A 848 28.12 20.39 -20.18
C ILE A 848 27.82 20.00 -21.63
N LEU A 849 27.90 20.95 -22.56
CA LEU A 849 27.69 20.66 -23.98
C LEU A 849 28.67 19.59 -24.49
N LYS A 850 29.97 19.73 -24.21
CA LYS A 850 30.98 18.73 -24.59
C LYS A 850 30.69 17.33 -24.01
N LEU A 851 30.23 17.24 -22.77
CA LEU A 851 29.89 15.95 -22.14
C LEU A 851 28.68 15.27 -22.78
N ILE A 852 27.65 16.06 -23.13
CA ILE A 852 26.46 15.54 -23.80
C ILE A 852 26.82 15.13 -25.24
N GLU A 853 27.59 15.95 -25.95
CA GLU A 853 28.07 15.66 -27.31
C GLU A 853 28.86 14.36 -27.36
N GLU A 854 29.84 14.18 -26.48
CA GLU A 854 30.60 12.93 -26.42
C GLU A 854 29.74 11.73 -26.04
N SER A 855 28.75 11.90 -25.16
CA SER A 855 27.81 10.82 -24.84
C SER A 855 27.02 10.36 -26.07
N TYR A 856 26.65 11.29 -26.97
CA TYR A 856 26.01 10.99 -28.24
C TYR A 856 26.98 10.26 -29.18
N ASN A 857 28.17 10.82 -29.36
CA ASN A 857 29.18 10.27 -30.27
C ASN A 857 29.58 8.85 -29.89
N VAL A 858 29.85 8.57 -28.60
CA VAL A 858 30.18 7.22 -28.11
C VAL A 858 29.05 6.23 -28.38
N CYS A 859 27.80 6.65 -28.12
CA CYS A 859 26.62 5.83 -28.42
C CYS A 859 26.54 5.51 -29.92
N PHE A 860 26.77 6.51 -30.77
CA PHE A 860 26.69 6.37 -32.23
C PHE A 860 27.79 5.49 -32.80
N ARG A 861 29.03 5.60 -32.29
CA ARG A 861 30.13 4.70 -32.65
C ARG A 861 29.83 3.26 -32.25
N SER A 862 29.22 3.03 -31.08
CA SER A 862 28.83 1.69 -30.66
C SER A 862 27.76 1.05 -31.59
N ILE A 863 26.80 1.83 -32.08
CA ILE A 863 25.80 1.34 -33.03
C ILE A 863 26.44 1.07 -34.40
N SER A 864 27.38 1.92 -34.83
CA SER A 864 28.18 1.72 -36.04
C SER A 864 28.93 0.39 -35.99
N PHE A 865 29.56 0.08 -34.86
CA PHE A 865 30.16 -1.23 -34.59
C PHE A 865 29.16 -2.38 -34.73
N PHE A 866 27.97 -2.28 -34.14
CA PHE A 866 26.93 -3.30 -34.29
C PHE A 866 26.46 -3.48 -35.74
N CYS A 867 26.42 -2.42 -36.54
CA CYS A 867 26.10 -2.52 -37.97
C CYS A 867 27.15 -3.38 -38.68
N THR A 868 28.43 -3.06 -38.49
CA THR A 868 29.54 -3.81 -39.08
C THR A 868 29.53 -5.27 -38.63
N LEU A 869 29.36 -5.52 -37.33
CA LEU A 869 29.30 -6.88 -36.77
C LEU A 869 28.20 -7.74 -37.42
N ILE A 870 27.02 -7.15 -37.64
CA ILE A 870 25.88 -7.84 -38.26
C ILE A 870 26.17 -8.18 -39.72
N GLU A 871 26.74 -7.24 -40.48
CA GLU A 871 27.10 -7.48 -41.88
C GLU A 871 28.19 -8.56 -42.02
N GLU A 872 29.20 -8.55 -41.15
CA GLU A 872 30.28 -9.55 -41.15
C GLU A 872 29.79 -10.95 -40.74
N SER A 873 28.87 -11.04 -39.77
CA SER A 873 28.35 -12.32 -39.26
C SER A 873 27.29 -12.96 -40.16
N LYS A 874 26.74 -12.20 -41.12
CA LYS A 874 25.59 -12.60 -41.93
C LYS A 874 25.84 -13.89 -42.71
N GLU A 875 26.95 -13.95 -43.45
CA GLU A 875 27.28 -15.09 -44.31
C GLU A 875 27.57 -16.35 -43.50
N GLU A 876 28.24 -16.21 -42.35
CA GLU A 876 28.53 -17.34 -41.45
C GLU A 876 27.25 -17.95 -40.88
N ILE A 877 26.30 -17.13 -40.42
CA ILE A 877 25.01 -17.60 -39.90
C ILE A 877 24.18 -18.29 -40.99
N VAL A 878 24.14 -17.70 -42.19
CA VAL A 878 23.45 -18.30 -43.34
C VAL A 878 24.04 -19.67 -43.64
N GLN A 879 25.36 -19.77 -43.75
CA GLN A 879 26.04 -21.02 -44.05
C GLN A 879 25.79 -22.09 -42.97
N TYR A 880 25.84 -21.70 -41.70
CA TYR A 880 25.52 -22.59 -40.58
C TYR A 880 24.09 -23.15 -40.65
N ILE A 881 23.10 -22.31 -40.96
CA ILE A 881 21.70 -22.74 -41.11
C ILE A 881 21.56 -23.67 -42.33
N LEU A 882 22.19 -23.34 -43.45
CA LEU A 882 22.16 -24.18 -44.66
C LEU A 882 22.75 -25.56 -44.41
N ASP A 883 23.90 -25.64 -43.74
CA ASP A 883 24.56 -26.91 -43.46
C ASP A 883 23.80 -27.74 -42.41
N LYS A 884 23.14 -27.10 -41.44
CA LYS A 884 22.34 -27.80 -40.41
C LYS A 884 21.01 -28.36 -40.93
N TYR A 885 20.41 -27.73 -41.95
CA TYR A 885 19.08 -28.06 -42.47
C TYR A 885 19.05 -28.56 -43.91
N LYS A 886 20.22 -28.80 -44.51
CA LYS A 886 20.42 -29.27 -45.90
C LYS A 886 19.52 -30.46 -46.29
N ASP A 887 19.29 -31.37 -45.35
CA ASP A 887 18.53 -32.62 -45.57
C ASP A 887 17.11 -32.62 -44.96
N LYS A 888 16.67 -31.53 -44.31
CA LYS A 888 15.44 -31.50 -43.50
C LYS A 888 14.36 -30.53 -44.01
N THR A 889 14.65 -29.69 -45.01
CA THR A 889 13.71 -28.64 -45.44
C THR A 889 13.73 -28.38 -46.94
N ASN A 890 12.56 -28.14 -47.55
CA ASN A 890 12.39 -27.73 -48.96
C ASN A 890 12.53 -26.20 -49.17
N ILE A 891 13.11 -25.47 -48.22
CA ILE A 891 13.21 -24.01 -48.27
C ILE A 891 14.38 -23.62 -49.19
N LYS A 892 14.15 -22.73 -50.15
CA LYS A 892 15.19 -22.23 -51.05
C LYS A 892 16.23 -21.42 -50.27
N GLU A 893 17.50 -21.57 -50.63
CA GLU A 893 18.60 -20.79 -50.03
C GLU A 893 18.35 -19.28 -50.05
N SER A 894 17.80 -18.77 -51.16
CA SER A 894 17.44 -17.35 -51.30
C SER A 894 16.45 -16.89 -50.22
N GLU A 895 15.51 -17.74 -49.83
CA GLU A 895 14.51 -17.41 -48.81
C GLU A 895 15.12 -17.45 -47.39
N ILE A 896 16.04 -18.39 -47.12
CA ILE A 896 16.79 -18.43 -45.86
C ILE A 896 17.63 -17.16 -45.71
N ARG A 897 18.37 -16.77 -46.76
CA ARG A 897 19.16 -15.53 -46.78
C ARG A 897 18.30 -14.31 -46.46
N THR A 898 17.15 -14.15 -47.12
CA THR A 898 16.24 -13.03 -46.84
C THR A 898 15.70 -13.06 -45.42
N ARG A 899 15.31 -14.22 -44.88
CA ARG A 899 14.78 -14.32 -43.51
C ARG A 899 15.84 -14.03 -42.46
N VAL A 900 17.06 -14.54 -42.63
CA VAL A 900 18.21 -14.25 -41.75
C VAL A 900 18.54 -12.77 -41.79
N GLN A 901 18.61 -12.16 -42.98
CA GLN A 901 18.83 -10.71 -43.13
C GLN A 901 17.76 -9.90 -42.39
N LYS A 902 16.48 -10.20 -42.59
CA LYS A 902 15.39 -9.52 -41.87
C LYS A 902 15.49 -9.70 -40.35
N LEU A 903 15.85 -10.89 -39.87
CA LEU A 903 16.05 -11.14 -38.44
C LEU A 903 17.21 -10.31 -37.88
N LEU A 904 18.35 -10.30 -38.57
CA LEU A 904 19.52 -9.53 -38.14
C LEU A 904 19.24 -8.02 -38.15
N HIS A 905 18.58 -7.50 -39.19
CA HIS A 905 18.17 -6.09 -39.24
C HIS A 905 17.14 -5.75 -38.15
N MET A 906 16.24 -6.69 -37.79
CA MET A 906 15.33 -6.52 -36.66
C MET A 906 16.08 -6.44 -35.33
N LEU A 907 17.12 -7.27 -35.14
CA LEU A 907 17.98 -7.19 -33.97
C LEU A 907 18.76 -5.87 -33.93
N LEU A 908 19.25 -5.39 -35.08
CA LEU A 908 19.90 -4.09 -35.21
C LEU A 908 18.95 -2.95 -34.81
N TYR A 909 17.71 -2.99 -35.30
CA TYR A 909 16.68 -2.01 -34.94
C TYR A 909 16.37 -2.02 -33.44
N GLN A 910 16.22 -3.20 -32.83
CA GLN A 910 16.01 -3.33 -31.39
C GLN A 910 17.21 -2.81 -30.59
N GLN A 911 18.44 -3.11 -31.02
CA GLN A 911 19.66 -2.63 -30.39
C GLN A 911 19.77 -1.10 -30.49
N CYS A 912 19.43 -0.53 -31.64
CA CYS A 912 19.39 0.91 -31.88
C CYS A 912 18.41 1.61 -30.91
N LEU A 913 17.15 1.15 -30.84
CA LEU A 913 16.16 1.68 -29.89
C LEU A 913 16.61 1.55 -28.43
N LYS A 914 17.26 0.43 -28.08
CA LYS A 914 17.76 0.20 -26.72
C LYS A 914 18.92 1.14 -26.39
N SER A 915 19.87 1.35 -27.30
CA SER A 915 20.96 2.30 -27.15
C SER A 915 20.45 3.73 -27.01
N PHE A 916 19.47 4.14 -27.82
CA PHE A 916 18.84 5.47 -27.69
C PHE A 916 18.11 5.65 -26.37
N THR A 917 17.38 4.64 -25.92
CA THR A 917 16.70 4.67 -24.62
C THR A 917 17.71 4.78 -23.48
N ASN A 918 18.79 3.99 -23.54
CA ASN A 918 19.85 4.02 -22.54
C ASN A 918 20.53 5.40 -22.48
N LEU A 919 20.93 5.96 -23.63
CA LEU A 919 21.49 7.30 -23.73
C LEU A 919 20.52 8.34 -23.15
N SER A 920 19.27 8.33 -23.61
CA SER A 920 18.25 9.30 -23.19
C SER A 920 18.02 9.26 -21.68
N SER A 921 17.95 8.06 -21.09
CA SER A 921 17.79 7.87 -19.65
C SER A 921 19.03 8.28 -18.84
N ALA A 922 20.22 8.20 -19.44
CA ALA A 922 21.47 8.53 -18.75
C ALA A 922 21.69 10.04 -18.67
N VAL A 923 21.57 10.75 -19.81
CA VAL A 923 21.89 12.19 -19.89
C VAL A 923 20.69 13.12 -19.75
N GLY A 924 19.46 12.61 -19.92
CA GLY A 924 18.25 13.42 -19.97
C GLY A 924 17.78 13.98 -18.61
N THR A 925 17.30 15.22 -18.60
CA THR A 925 16.70 15.91 -17.45
C THR A 925 15.51 16.78 -17.86
N SER A 926 14.68 17.19 -16.89
CA SER A 926 13.55 18.09 -17.10
C SER A 926 13.92 19.58 -17.13
N ASN A 927 15.09 19.97 -16.60
CA ASN A 927 15.33 21.37 -16.22
C ASN A 927 15.74 22.28 -17.38
N VAL A 928 16.53 21.78 -18.35
CA VAL A 928 17.10 22.60 -19.44
C VAL A 928 16.93 21.89 -20.79
N PRO A 929 15.70 21.77 -21.33
CA PRO A 929 15.44 21.02 -22.55
C PRO A 929 16.13 21.61 -23.80
N GLU A 930 16.37 22.92 -23.83
CA GLU A 930 16.97 23.60 -24.99
C GLU A 930 18.42 23.14 -25.25
N ILE A 931 19.12 22.60 -24.24
CA ILE A 931 20.50 22.15 -24.39
C ILE A 931 20.61 21.00 -25.38
N TYR A 932 19.61 20.11 -25.42
CA TYR A 932 19.60 18.97 -26.33
C TYR A 932 19.34 19.42 -27.77
N ASP A 933 18.57 20.50 -27.96
CA ASP A 933 18.35 21.08 -29.29
C ASP A 933 19.62 21.77 -29.82
N GLU A 934 20.40 22.40 -28.94
CA GLU A 934 21.70 22.99 -29.27
C GLU A 934 22.70 21.91 -29.70
N ILE A 935 22.78 20.78 -28.96
CA ILE A 935 23.63 19.63 -29.32
C ILE A 935 23.21 19.02 -30.66
N ALA A 936 21.91 18.83 -30.88
CA ALA A 936 21.43 18.29 -32.15
C ALA A 936 21.77 19.19 -33.34
N LYS A 937 21.76 20.51 -33.15
CA LYS A 937 22.20 21.48 -34.17
C LYS A 937 23.71 21.43 -34.40
N GLN A 938 24.52 21.26 -33.35
CA GLN A 938 25.98 21.14 -33.46
C GLN A 938 26.40 19.87 -34.20
N ILE A 939 25.80 18.72 -33.86
CA ILE A 939 26.07 17.44 -34.52
C ILE A 939 25.52 17.44 -35.95
N GLY A 940 24.33 18.01 -36.16
CA GLY A 940 23.77 18.25 -37.49
C GLY A 940 23.26 17.00 -38.22
N THR A 941 22.87 15.93 -37.50
CA THR A 941 22.41 14.66 -38.10
C THR A 941 20.97 14.32 -37.71
N PRO A 942 20.23 13.55 -38.56
CA PRO A 942 18.90 13.06 -38.23
C PRO A 942 18.82 12.32 -36.89
N VAL A 943 19.77 11.44 -36.62
CA VAL A 943 19.80 10.66 -35.37
C VAL A 943 19.93 11.54 -34.13
N ALA A 944 20.73 12.62 -34.19
CA ALA A 944 20.90 13.53 -33.07
C ALA A 944 19.60 14.27 -32.75
N LYS A 945 18.87 14.77 -33.77
CA LYS A 945 17.56 15.42 -33.57
C LYS A 945 16.51 14.47 -33.00
N ILE A 946 16.44 13.23 -33.49
CA ILE A 946 15.50 12.21 -32.99
C ILE A 946 15.74 11.90 -31.51
N ILE A 947 17.01 11.84 -31.10
CA ILE A 947 17.36 11.56 -29.70
C ILE A 947 17.07 12.78 -28.82
N SER A 948 17.40 14.00 -29.25
CA SER A 948 17.03 15.20 -28.50
C SER A 948 15.51 15.32 -28.32
N PHE A 949 14.73 15.05 -29.37
CA PHE A 949 13.27 14.94 -29.28
C PHE A 949 12.83 13.83 -28.32
N THR A 950 13.50 12.68 -28.33
CA THR A 950 13.21 11.56 -27.42
C THR A 950 13.47 11.93 -25.96
N ILE A 951 14.59 12.60 -25.66
CA ILE A 951 14.93 13.09 -24.33
C ILE A 951 13.87 14.11 -23.88
N ASN A 952 13.62 15.12 -24.69
CA ASN A 952 12.70 16.21 -24.36
C ASN A 952 11.29 15.69 -24.10
N THR A 953 10.77 14.79 -24.94
CA THR A 953 9.44 14.20 -24.74
C THR A 953 9.39 13.14 -23.64
N TYR A 954 10.52 12.62 -23.16
CA TYR A 954 10.54 11.66 -22.05
C TYR A 954 10.41 12.37 -20.71
N TYR A 955 11.12 13.49 -20.54
CA TYR A 955 11.15 14.25 -19.29
C TYR A 955 10.13 15.39 -19.24
N ASN A 956 9.68 15.89 -20.39
CA ASN A 956 8.77 17.03 -20.50
C ASN A 956 7.55 16.71 -21.37
N LYS A 957 6.52 17.56 -21.27
CA LYS A 957 5.35 17.48 -22.16
C LYS A 957 5.78 17.69 -23.61
N MET A 958 5.27 16.86 -24.52
CA MET A 958 5.55 16.95 -25.95
C MET A 958 4.97 18.24 -26.53
N ARG A 959 5.82 19.03 -27.18
CA ARG A 959 5.40 20.20 -27.94
C ARG A 959 5.03 19.75 -29.35
N ILE A 960 3.79 19.99 -29.77
CA ILE A 960 3.29 19.51 -31.07
C ILE A 960 4.03 20.19 -32.24
N ASN A 961 4.46 21.45 -32.07
CA ASN A 961 5.20 22.17 -33.10
C ASN A 961 6.55 21.49 -33.38
N ASP A 962 7.28 21.08 -32.35
CA ASP A 962 8.56 20.37 -32.49
C ASP A 962 8.37 19.04 -33.24
N LEU A 963 7.26 18.32 -32.99
CA LEU A 963 6.92 17.11 -33.74
C LEU A 963 6.63 17.41 -35.21
N GLU A 964 5.85 18.46 -35.49
CA GLU A 964 5.50 18.88 -36.85
C GLU A 964 6.75 19.27 -37.66
N GLU A 965 7.64 20.08 -37.09
CA GLU A 965 8.92 20.45 -37.70
C GLU A 965 9.79 19.22 -38.00
N LEU A 966 9.90 18.29 -37.04
CA LEU A 966 10.70 17.07 -37.20
C LEU A 966 10.16 16.15 -38.30
N LEU A 967 8.83 16.00 -38.39
CA LEU A 967 8.19 15.16 -39.42
C LEU A 967 8.31 15.79 -40.80
N LEU A 968 8.18 17.13 -40.92
CA LEU A 968 8.36 17.83 -42.19
C LEU A 968 9.80 17.76 -42.70
N GLU A 969 10.78 17.92 -41.80
CA GLU A 969 12.20 17.86 -42.17
C GLU A 969 12.59 16.45 -42.68
N TYR A 970 12.07 15.40 -42.06
CA TYR A 970 12.46 14.02 -42.33
C TYR A 970 11.39 13.17 -43.04
N GLU A 971 10.38 13.79 -43.67
CA GLU A 971 9.32 13.10 -44.43
C GLU A 971 9.89 12.12 -45.47
N LYS A 972 11.03 12.49 -46.05
CA LYS A 972 11.78 11.73 -47.05
C LYS A 972 12.65 10.60 -46.47
N ASN A 973 12.72 10.44 -45.16
CA ASN A 973 13.51 9.42 -44.47
C ASN A 973 12.59 8.44 -43.73
N PRO A 974 12.19 7.32 -44.38
CA PRO A 974 11.19 6.42 -43.81
C PRO A 974 11.63 5.75 -42.49
N VAL A 975 12.93 5.50 -42.31
CA VAL A 975 13.48 4.94 -41.06
C VAL A 975 13.33 5.94 -39.91
N ALA A 976 13.75 7.20 -40.13
CA ALA A 976 13.60 8.27 -39.15
C ALA A 976 12.13 8.46 -38.74
N MET A 977 11.22 8.48 -39.72
CA MET A 977 9.78 8.63 -39.47
C MET A 977 9.23 7.52 -38.57
N GLU A 978 9.61 6.25 -38.81
CA GLU A 978 9.13 5.15 -37.96
C GLU A 978 9.71 5.19 -36.54
N ILE A 979 10.96 5.62 -36.36
CA ILE A 979 11.53 5.81 -35.02
C ILE A 979 10.78 6.93 -34.27
N VAL A 980 10.48 8.05 -34.93
CA VAL A 980 9.71 9.16 -34.35
C VAL A 980 8.29 8.70 -34.00
N LYS A 981 7.60 7.97 -34.88
CA LYS A 981 6.26 7.42 -34.60
C LYS A 981 6.27 6.46 -33.42
N ALA A 982 7.26 5.58 -33.32
CA ALA A 982 7.42 4.68 -32.17
C ALA A 982 7.57 5.47 -30.86
N ARG A 983 8.32 6.58 -30.88
CA ARG A 983 8.46 7.49 -29.73
C ARG A 983 7.14 8.18 -29.39
N VAL A 984 6.39 8.65 -30.38
CA VAL A 984 5.08 9.31 -30.20
C VAL A 984 4.06 8.36 -29.59
N LEU A 985 3.97 7.12 -30.09
CA LEU A 985 3.10 6.08 -29.52
C LEU A 985 3.47 5.79 -28.06
N ASN A 986 4.78 5.68 -27.76
CA ASN A 986 5.25 5.49 -26.40
C ASN A 986 4.86 6.67 -25.48
N TYR A 987 4.94 7.91 -25.97
CA TYR A 987 4.51 9.09 -25.21
C TYR A 987 3.01 9.04 -24.90
N VAL A 988 2.18 8.81 -25.92
CA VAL A 988 0.71 8.78 -25.80
C VAL A 988 0.26 7.70 -24.81
N TYR A 989 0.88 6.52 -24.82
CA TYR A 989 0.49 5.43 -23.93
C TYR A 989 1.01 5.57 -22.49
N ASN A 990 1.90 6.53 -22.21
CA ASN A 990 2.50 6.71 -20.88
C ASN A 990 2.23 8.10 -20.27
N ASN A 991 1.41 8.94 -20.92
CA ASN A 991 1.04 10.26 -20.40
C ASN A 991 -0.46 10.51 -20.67
N TYR A 992 -1.09 11.32 -19.82
CA TYR A 992 -2.44 11.79 -20.11
C TYR A 992 -2.38 12.81 -21.26
N VAL A 993 -3.05 12.51 -22.36
CA VAL A 993 -3.11 13.37 -23.54
C VAL A 993 -4.57 13.65 -23.86
N GLU A 994 -4.93 14.92 -24.00
CA GLU A 994 -6.29 15.30 -24.35
C GLU A 994 -6.68 14.76 -25.73
N TYR A 995 -7.96 14.42 -25.89
CA TYR A 995 -8.45 13.84 -27.15
C TYR A 995 -8.21 14.72 -28.38
N SER A 996 -8.31 16.05 -28.22
CA SER A 996 -8.00 17.04 -29.27
C SER A 996 -6.55 16.92 -29.75
N GLN A 997 -5.61 16.75 -28.82
CA GLN A 997 -4.19 16.56 -29.11
C GLN A 997 -3.91 15.19 -29.73
N LEU A 998 -4.58 14.13 -29.27
CA LEU A 998 -4.49 12.79 -29.88
C LEU A 998 -4.91 12.82 -31.35
N GLN A 999 -5.99 13.53 -31.69
CA GLN A 999 -6.42 13.69 -33.08
C GLN A 999 -5.36 14.41 -33.93
N LYS A 1000 -4.79 15.51 -33.42
CA LYS A 1000 -3.73 16.25 -34.12
C LYS A 1000 -2.48 15.39 -34.33
N ILE A 1001 -2.05 14.66 -33.30
CA ILE A 1001 -0.91 13.73 -33.38
C ILE A 1001 -1.18 12.62 -34.40
N GLY A 1002 -2.37 12.02 -34.37
CA GLY A 1002 -2.77 10.98 -35.33
C GLY A 1002 -2.72 11.47 -36.78
N GLN A 1003 -3.18 12.70 -37.04
CA GLN A 1003 -3.11 13.32 -38.37
C GLN A 1003 -1.67 13.55 -38.84
N LEU A 1004 -0.83 14.17 -38.00
CA LEU A 1004 0.57 14.46 -38.31
C LEU A 1004 1.39 13.19 -38.57
N CYS A 1005 1.18 12.15 -37.77
CA CYS A 1005 1.92 10.90 -37.88
C CYS A 1005 1.31 9.89 -38.87
N HIS A 1006 0.19 10.22 -39.53
CA HIS A 1006 -0.59 9.31 -40.37
C HIS A 1006 -1.02 8.02 -39.64
N LEU A 1007 -1.43 8.13 -38.36
CA LEU A 1007 -1.90 7.04 -37.52
C LEU A 1007 -3.43 7.07 -37.39
N LYS A 1008 -4.09 5.94 -37.65
CA LYS A 1008 -5.54 5.78 -37.46
C LYS A 1008 -5.86 5.57 -35.99
N LEU A 1009 -6.74 6.41 -35.45
CA LEU A 1009 -7.26 6.27 -34.09
C LEU A 1009 -8.25 5.09 -34.02
N ILE A 1010 -8.00 4.17 -33.08
CA ILE A 1010 -8.85 3.00 -32.84
C ILE A 1010 -9.34 2.99 -31.39
N ASN A 1011 -10.61 2.63 -31.20
CA ASN A 1011 -11.21 2.48 -29.88
C ASN A 1011 -10.94 1.06 -29.31
N ASN A 1012 -10.38 0.99 -28.10
CA ASN A 1012 -9.99 -0.27 -27.44
C ASN A 1012 -11.14 -1.29 -27.28
N ALA A 1013 -12.40 -0.82 -27.23
CA ALA A 1013 -13.58 -1.67 -27.08
C ALA A 1013 -13.82 -2.62 -28.28
N GLU A 1014 -13.32 -2.29 -29.48
CA GLU A 1014 -13.45 -3.16 -30.66
C GLU A 1014 -12.38 -4.25 -30.73
N VAL A 1015 -11.20 -4.02 -30.13
CA VAL A 1015 -10.08 -4.97 -30.17
C VAL A 1015 -10.28 -6.12 -29.17
N MET A 1016 -10.90 -5.87 -28.02
CA MET A 1016 -11.25 -6.93 -27.05
C MET A 1016 -12.34 -7.90 -27.54
N LYS A 1017 -13.03 -7.62 -28.65
CA LYS A 1017 -13.98 -8.57 -29.27
C LYS A 1017 -13.32 -9.64 -30.13
N LYS A 1018 -11.99 -9.61 -30.32
CA LYS A 1018 -11.28 -10.53 -31.24
C LYS A 1018 -10.09 -11.29 -30.62
N HIS A 1019 -9.91 -11.28 -29.31
CA HIS A 1019 -8.90 -12.10 -28.64
C HIS A 1019 -9.49 -12.96 -27.54
#